data_AF-A0A957ISZ2-F1
#
_entry.id   AF-A0A957ISZ2-F1
#
_cell.length_a   1.000
_cell.length_b   1.000
_cell.length_c   1.000
_cell.angle_alpha   90.00
_cell.angle_beta   90.00
_cell.angle_gamma   90.00
#
_symmetry.space_group_name_H-M   'P 1'
#
loop_
_entity.id
_entity.type
_entity.pdbx_description
1 polymer ?
#
loop_
_entity_poly.entity_id
_entity_poly.type
_entity_poly.pdbx_seq_one_letter_code
_entity_poly.pdbx_strand_id
1 'polypeptide(L)'
;MGAAPDQNVYIDSLTSGWQNWSWDSNLNFSNTNPVKEGANSLSVQYSAAWAGLYLRASSPMSTSGLDSLRFWLHGGSSGNQSILVKTVNGSEGWSGDYYITASPNQWVLYEIPLANLGNPTSLLGLVFQNPNNGSQPVFYLDSIAVVNSGSPTTTPAPTSVPGSGPTLTINTNEGRHPISPEIYGMNFPNTALARELQLPVARWGGNATTRYNWQIDVSNRAHDWYYENIANDVANLSTLPYGTSSDRFVADNQQANSETLMTIPMIGWTPKSRNKDCGFSVAKYGSQQSTDQWAPDCGNGIRSNGSKITGNDPADTSIAIDEAFVQAWMAHLISQYGTAGQGGVKYYSLDNEPMLWSATHRDVHPAPVSYDEIRDLAYRYGAAVKAADPSAKTLGPVVWGWSAYFYSAADGDWWLGAPDRNAHGGTAFLPWYLAQMKQYEQAHGVRILDYLDIHYYPQQSGVALQQAGVSATQELRLRSTRALWDAAYVDESWINEPVYLIPRMQEWIDSYYPGTKLAITEYNWGGLEHMNGALTQAEVLGIFGREGVDLATIWDPPAANQPGAYAFRMYLNYDGNNGRFGDTSIYANSNDQSKVAIYGSVRSSDGTLMLIIINKTKSAVTSPVSLNNFSSNGQAEVYRYSSANLNAIVRDGNVSVSGNTLSAYLPAESISLFVLPTGTAVPPTATNTPQPTATNTPVPTATNTPQPTATNTPGPTATNTPAPTVTAVAPSCNLLQNDSFENGTNGWTVNSSVSPVNDAYDGVAAVMLGRRPASLFQTTPATAGTSYTVSGWFKASGNPSPISLSIEFLNGSGSVLDSTSVALNRDGAYTNYAFSRTAPSGTTQARVTIEQGGSKGNLYADFIKLEVAGECGSAPTPTATTVAPTPTNTPIPSGGTVHVSSLTGSVAPGSRNRWDATITITVADANGQPVRDAAVAGSWSDGASGSDSCVTDGSGQCTISKQSLRNSSVTWTVTGISHESYSYDPSANSMTTITLTAPQANDARYDK
;
A
#
# COMPACT_ATOMS: atom_id res chain seq x y z
N MET A 1 -1.76 -16.55 44.33
CA MET A 1 -1.10 -17.78 43.84
C MET A 1 0.36 -17.42 43.59
N GLY A 2 1.32 -18.20 44.10
CA GLY A 2 2.75 -17.88 43.97
C GLY A 2 3.19 -17.91 42.50
N ALA A 3 4.12 -17.02 42.12
CA ALA A 3 4.73 -17.02 40.79
C ALA A 3 5.34 -18.40 40.49
N ALA A 4 5.17 -18.90 39.26
CA ALA A 4 5.82 -20.13 38.85
C ALA A 4 7.35 -19.92 38.90
N PRO A 5 8.12 -20.85 39.49
CA PRO A 5 9.56 -20.68 39.62
C PRO A 5 10.24 -20.78 38.26
N ASP A 6 11.23 -19.90 38.02
CA ASP A 6 12.11 -19.91 36.85
C ASP A 6 12.66 -21.32 36.58
N GLN A 7 12.67 -21.70 35.31
CA GLN A 7 13.13 -22.99 34.83
C GLN A 7 14.47 -22.80 34.12
N ASN A 8 15.54 -22.92 34.88
CA ASN A 8 16.91 -22.82 34.36
C ASN A 8 17.21 -24.00 33.42
N VAL A 9 17.85 -23.70 32.29
CA VAL A 9 18.27 -24.67 31.28
C VAL A 9 19.79 -24.82 31.30
N TYR A 10 20.51 -23.70 31.29
CA TYR A 10 21.96 -23.66 31.38
C TYR A 10 22.39 -22.46 32.24
N ILE A 11 23.26 -22.70 33.22
CA ILE A 11 23.90 -21.65 34.03
C ILE A 11 25.42 -21.79 33.88
N ASP A 12 26.12 -22.44 34.80
CA ASP A 12 27.53 -22.84 34.66
C ASP A 12 27.71 -24.23 34.02
N SER A 13 26.60 -24.96 33.88
CA SER A 13 26.48 -26.29 33.28
C SER A 13 25.03 -26.52 32.89
N LEU A 14 24.77 -27.55 32.07
CA LEU A 14 23.39 -27.98 31.81
C LEU A 14 22.73 -28.41 33.11
N THR A 15 21.55 -27.86 33.37
CA THR A 15 20.79 -28.19 34.58
C THR A 15 20.23 -29.62 34.51
N SER A 16 19.96 -30.20 35.68
CA SER A 16 19.46 -31.57 35.78
C SER A 16 18.17 -31.74 34.98
N GLY A 17 18.14 -32.71 34.06
CA GLY A 17 17.01 -32.96 33.17
C GLY A 17 17.18 -32.42 31.75
N TRP A 18 18.19 -31.58 31.47
CA TRP A 18 18.50 -31.12 30.11
C TRP A 18 19.68 -31.87 29.50
N GLN A 19 19.59 -32.11 28.19
CA GLN A 19 20.56 -32.89 27.42
C GLN A 19 20.95 -32.13 26.15
N ASN A 20 22.16 -32.39 25.68
CA ASN A 20 22.65 -31.88 24.41
C ASN A 20 22.25 -32.83 23.26
N TRP A 21 21.42 -32.34 22.34
CA TRP A 21 20.94 -33.01 21.12
C TRP A 21 21.37 -32.27 19.85
N SER A 22 22.41 -31.46 19.97
CA SER A 22 22.93 -30.62 18.90
C SER A 22 23.49 -31.44 17.75
N TRP A 23 23.45 -30.85 16.55
CA TRP A 23 24.04 -31.42 15.34
C TRP A 23 24.93 -30.37 14.66
N ASP A 24 25.93 -30.85 13.94
CA ASP A 24 26.87 -30.06 13.14
C ASP A 24 27.42 -28.81 13.86
N SER A 25 27.66 -28.92 15.17
CA SER A 25 28.13 -27.83 16.02
C SER A 25 29.24 -28.31 16.96
N ASN A 26 30.30 -27.52 17.09
CA ASN A 26 31.32 -27.70 18.12
C ASN A 26 30.91 -26.91 19.36
N LEU A 27 30.73 -27.60 20.50
CA LEU A 27 30.20 -27.02 21.73
C LEU A 27 31.19 -27.18 22.88
N ASN A 28 31.31 -26.15 23.72
CA ASN A 28 31.99 -26.24 25.01
C ASN A 28 31.09 -25.65 26.11
N PHE A 29 30.51 -26.54 26.93
CA PHE A 29 29.64 -26.20 28.07
C PHE A 29 30.40 -25.72 29.32
N SER A 30 31.74 -25.71 29.28
CA SER A 30 32.62 -25.29 30.40
C SER A 30 33.56 -24.18 29.95
N ASN A 31 33.08 -23.24 29.14
CA ASN A 31 33.92 -22.15 28.64
C ASN A 31 34.14 -21.08 29.73
N THR A 32 35.39 -20.79 30.09
CA THR A 32 35.72 -19.88 31.20
C THR A 32 35.99 -18.44 30.78
N ASN A 33 35.98 -18.12 29.48
CA ASN A 33 36.15 -16.75 28.96
C ASN A 33 35.63 -16.63 27.51
N PRO A 34 34.75 -15.67 27.18
CA PRO A 34 34.04 -14.75 28.07
C PRO A 34 32.97 -15.47 28.90
N VAL A 35 32.66 -14.94 30.09
CA VAL A 35 31.57 -15.39 30.97
C VAL A 35 30.76 -14.16 31.39
N LYS A 36 29.43 -14.27 31.48
CA LYS A 36 28.56 -13.18 31.90
C LYS A 36 28.21 -13.31 33.37
N GLU A 37 27.79 -14.49 33.78
CA GLU A 37 27.37 -14.81 35.14
C GLU A 37 28.00 -16.14 35.57
N GLY A 38 28.35 -16.29 36.85
CA GLY A 38 29.00 -17.51 37.34
C GLY A 38 30.47 -17.68 36.88
N ALA A 39 30.85 -18.92 36.61
CA ALA A 39 32.20 -19.37 36.28
C ALA A 39 32.34 -19.88 34.83
N ASN A 40 31.26 -20.33 34.19
CA ASN A 40 31.29 -20.86 32.81
C ASN A 40 30.17 -20.27 31.94
N SER A 41 30.45 -20.15 30.65
CA SER A 41 29.47 -19.94 29.59
C SER A 41 29.44 -21.13 28.62
N LEU A 42 28.42 -21.17 27.76
CA LEU A 42 28.27 -22.12 26.68
C LEU A 42 28.82 -21.53 25.39
N SER A 43 29.97 -22.04 24.93
CA SER A 43 30.52 -21.71 23.61
C SER A 43 29.90 -22.59 22.53
N VAL A 44 29.49 -21.96 21.42
CA VAL A 44 28.83 -22.58 20.27
C VAL A 44 29.54 -22.14 18.99
N GLN A 45 30.00 -23.11 18.19
CA GLN A 45 30.50 -22.86 16.84
C GLN A 45 29.79 -23.79 15.86
N TYR A 46 29.00 -23.21 14.94
CA TYR A 46 28.37 -23.97 13.87
C TYR A 46 29.43 -24.47 12.87
N SER A 47 29.51 -25.77 12.63
CA SER A 47 30.49 -26.38 11.73
C SER A 47 29.96 -26.63 10.32
N ALA A 48 28.64 -26.55 10.10
CA ALA A 48 28.03 -26.66 8.78
C ALA A 48 26.76 -25.79 8.64
N ALA A 49 26.22 -25.73 7.42
CA ALA A 49 24.90 -25.15 7.16
C ALA A 49 23.82 -25.84 7.99
N TRP A 50 22.85 -25.09 8.49
CA TRP A 50 21.73 -25.64 9.29
C TRP A 50 22.09 -26.33 10.60
N ALA A 51 23.36 -26.31 11.00
CA ALA A 51 23.85 -26.72 12.31
C ALA A 51 23.02 -26.12 13.45
N GLY A 52 22.86 -26.84 14.56
CA GLY A 52 22.06 -26.34 15.67
C GLY A 52 22.61 -26.73 17.02
N LEU A 53 22.62 -25.77 17.95
CA LEU A 53 22.62 -26.07 19.36
C LEU A 53 21.19 -26.45 19.74
N TYR A 54 20.96 -27.68 20.16
CA TYR A 54 19.66 -28.16 20.61
C TYR A 54 19.77 -28.69 22.04
N LEU A 55 19.17 -27.94 22.96
CA LEU A 55 19.04 -28.33 24.35
C LEU A 55 17.66 -28.96 24.53
N ARG A 56 17.62 -30.24 24.87
CA ARG A 56 16.38 -31.02 24.98
C ARG A 56 16.20 -31.50 26.41
N ALA A 57 15.01 -31.29 26.97
CA ALA A 57 14.62 -31.87 28.25
C ALA A 57 14.42 -33.39 28.13
N SER A 58 14.63 -34.12 29.23
CA SER A 58 14.40 -35.57 29.32
C SER A 58 12.91 -35.92 29.25
N SER A 59 12.05 -34.98 29.66
CA SER A 59 10.59 -35.05 29.54
C SER A 59 10.03 -33.65 29.28
N PRO A 60 8.94 -33.49 28.51
CA PRO A 60 8.32 -32.19 28.30
C PRO A 60 7.93 -31.54 29.64
N MET A 61 8.37 -30.31 29.85
CA MET A 61 8.01 -29.52 31.03
C MET A 61 6.83 -28.60 30.70
N SER A 62 5.97 -28.33 31.69
CA SER A 62 4.91 -27.35 31.55
C SER A 62 5.49 -25.94 31.52
N THR A 63 5.00 -25.10 30.61
CA THR A 63 5.29 -23.65 30.57
C THR A 63 4.23 -22.83 31.31
N SER A 64 3.26 -23.50 31.94
CA SER A 64 2.17 -22.84 32.66
C SER A 64 2.71 -21.88 33.72
N GLY A 65 2.41 -20.59 33.54
CA GLY A 65 2.85 -19.53 34.43
C GLY A 65 4.26 -19.01 34.15
N LEU A 66 4.90 -19.41 33.05
CA LEU A 66 6.11 -18.77 32.50
C LEU A 66 5.72 -18.01 31.23
N ASP A 67 6.43 -16.93 30.91
CA ASP A 67 6.08 -16.06 29.78
C ASP A 67 7.23 -15.79 28.81
N SER A 68 8.50 -16.03 29.20
CA SER A 68 9.66 -15.61 28.40
C SER A 68 10.82 -16.61 28.44
N LEU A 69 11.56 -16.71 27.34
CA LEU A 69 12.89 -17.32 27.27
C LEU A 69 13.95 -16.24 27.50
N ARG A 70 14.75 -16.37 28.56
CA ARG A 70 15.81 -15.44 28.93
C ARG A 70 17.19 -16.06 28.76
N PHE A 71 18.13 -15.34 28.16
CA PHE A 71 19.55 -15.72 28.08
C PHE A 71 20.45 -14.53 27.73
N TRP A 72 21.73 -14.64 28.05
CA TRP A 72 22.75 -13.71 27.57
C TRP A 72 23.43 -14.25 26.30
N LEU A 73 23.72 -13.38 25.33
CA LEU A 73 24.41 -13.72 24.09
C LEU A 73 25.61 -12.78 23.85
N HIS A 74 26.75 -13.36 23.43
CA HIS A 74 27.98 -12.64 23.08
C HIS A 74 28.59 -13.20 21.79
N GLY A 75 28.83 -12.37 20.78
CA GLY A 75 29.31 -12.78 19.45
C GLY A 75 30.82 -13.06 19.33
N GLY A 76 31.53 -13.15 20.46
CA GLY A 76 32.99 -13.25 20.49
C GLY A 76 33.65 -11.98 19.95
N SER A 77 34.89 -12.07 19.47
CA SER A 77 35.58 -10.93 18.85
C SER A 77 35.05 -10.59 17.46
N SER A 78 34.46 -11.57 16.75
CA SER A 78 33.99 -11.41 15.37
C SER A 78 32.61 -10.78 15.25
N GLY A 79 31.64 -11.17 16.11
CA GLY A 79 30.23 -10.79 15.96
C GLY A 79 29.59 -11.29 14.65
N ASN A 80 28.38 -10.80 14.36
CA ASN A 80 27.60 -11.04 13.15
C ASN A 80 27.18 -12.50 12.90
N GLN A 81 27.31 -13.38 13.89
CA GLN A 81 26.70 -14.71 13.82
C GLN A 81 25.18 -14.57 13.75
N SER A 82 24.55 -15.24 12.78
CA SER A 82 23.10 -15.30 12.66
C SER A 82 22.58 -16.55 13.34
N ILE A 83 21.61 -16.38 14.23
CA ILE A 83 21.08 -17.43 15.10
C ILE A 83 19.56 -17.41 14.99
N LEU A 84 18.98 -18.54 14.61
CA LEU A 84 17.53 -18.76 14.57
C LEU A 84 17.11 -19.51 15.84
N VAL A 85 16.34 -18.85 16.71
CA VAL A 85 15.85 -19.42 17.96
C VAL A 85 14.48 -20.03 17.77
N LYS A 86 14.33 -21.29 18.17
CA LYS A 86 13.07 -22.07 18.11
C LYS A 86 12.80 -22.81 19.41
N THR A 87 11.54 -23.17 19.63
CA THR A 87 11.12 -24.12 20.66
C THR A 87 10.69 -25.44 20.04
N VAL A 88 10.82 -26.52 20.81
CA VAL A 88 10.28 -27.84 20.48
C VAL A 88 9.28 -28.21 21.57
N ASN A 89 8.05 -28.54 21.21
CA ASN A 89 6.99 -28.87 22.16
C ASN A 89 6.99 -30.36 22.56
N GLY A 90 6.14 -30.75 23.51
CA GLY A 90 6.07 -32.13 23.99
C GLY A 90 5.70 -33.21 22.96
N SER A 91 5.18 -32.81 21.80
CA SER A 91 4.91 -33.69 20.64
C SER A 91 6.03 -33.65 19.58
N GLU A 92 7.19 -33.11 19.93
CA GLU A 92 8.34 -32.89 19.04
C GLU A 92 8.03 -31.96 17.85
N GLY A 93 6.99 -31.14 17.95
CA GLY A 93 6.67 -30.08 17.00
C GLY A 93 7.56 -28.87 17.22
N TRP A 94 8.14 -28.36 16.14
CA TRP A 94 9.03 -27.20 16.15
C TRP A 94 8.23 -25.94 15.87
N SER A 95 8.49 -24.87 16.62
CA SER A 95 7.78 -23.60 16.48
C SER A 95 8.64 -22.41 16.89
N GLY A 96 8.30 -21.22 16.38
CA GLY A 96 9.06 -20.00 16.62
C GLY A 96 10.21 -19.86 15.64
N ASP A 97 10.19 -18.79 14.85
CA ASP A 97 11.30 -18.39 13.97
C ASP A 97 11.78 -17.02 14.40
N TYR A 98 12.60 -16.97 15.46
CA TYR A 98 13.12 -15.72 16.00
C TYR A 98 14.60 -15.55 15.66
N TYR A 99 14.91 -14.59 14.78
CA TYR A 99 16.28 -14.36 14.30
C TYR A 99 17.03 -13.35 15.19
N ILE A 100 18.28 -13.69 15.51
CA ILE A 100 19.18 -12.87 16.33
C ILE A 100 20.54 -12.77 15.63
N THR A 101 21.10 -11.57 15.62
CA THR A 101 22.50 -11.35 15.22
C THR A 101 23.35 -11.07 16.46
N ALA A 102 24.38 -11.87 16.67
CA ALA A 102 25.24 -11.72 17.84
C ALA A 102 26.17 -10.49 17.69
N SER A 103 26.26 -9.67 18.74
CA SER A 103 27.12 -8.48 18.76
C SER A 103 28.56 -8.81 19.16
N PRO A 104 29.59 -8.21 18.53
CA PRO A 104 30.97 -8.44 18.91
C PRO A 104 31.29 -7.80 20.26
N ASN A 105 32.14 -8.48 21.05
CA ASN A 105 32.77 -8.00 22.29
C ASN A 105 31.83 -7.46 23.38
N GLN A 106 30.55 -7.88 23.40
CA GLN A 106 29.60 -7.48 24.43
C GLN A 106 28.54 -8.55 24.69
N TRP A 107 28.11 -8.63 25.94
CA TRP A 107 26.99 -9.48 26.37
C TRP A 107 25.68 -8.69 26.25
N VAL A 108 24.71 -9.27 25.56
CA VAL A 108 23.37 -8.70 25.40
C VAL A 108 22.35 -9.65 26.03
N LEU A 109 21.48 -9.13 26.88
CA LEU A 109 20.39 -9.91 27.49
C LEU A 109 19.24 -9.97 26.50
N TYR A 110 18.79 -11.18 26.21
CA TYR A 110 17.58 -11.45 25.45
C TYR A 110 16.52 -12.01 26.41
N GLU A 111 15.33 -11.42 26.36
CA GLU A 111 14.13 -11.92 27.01
C GLU A 111 13.04 -11.99 25.95
N ILE A 112 12.86 -13.17 25.35
CA ILE A 112 12.00 -13.40 24.20
C ILE A 112 10.66 -13.93 24.73
N PRO A 113 9.53 -13.24 24.49
CA PRO A 113 8.22 -13.77 24.86
C PRO A 113 7.99 -15.14 24.23
N LEU A 114 7.53 -16.12 25.01
CA LEU A 114 7.21 -17.45 24.52
C LEU A 114 6.16 -17.40 23.39
N ALA A 115 5.31 -16.37 23.36
CA ALA A 115 4.39 -16.10 22.27
C ALA A 115 5.08 -15.96 20.90
N ASN A 116 6.25 -15.33 20.85
CA ASN A 116 7.05 -15.19 19.63
C ASN A 116 7.75 -16.50 19.23
N LEU A 117 7.81 -17.45 20.17
CA LEU A 117 8.40 -18.76 19.98
C LEU A 117 7.36 -19.87 19.80
N GLY A 118 6.12 -19.52 19.42
CA GLY A 118 5.02 -20.45 19.16
C GLY A 118 4.13 -20.78 20.36
N ASN A 119 4.33 -20.09 21.49
CA ASN A 119 3.60 -20.24 22.75
C ASN A 119 3.40 -21.70 23.21
N PRO A 120 4.46 -22.51 23.29
CA PRO A 120 4.33 -23.94 23.57
C PRO A 120 3.74 -24.14 24.97
N THR A 121 2.63 -24.88 25.10
CA THR A 121 2.02 -25.23 26.40
C THR A 121 2.84 -26.27 27.18
N SER A 122 3.70 -27.00 26.47
CA SER A 122 4.76 -27.84 27.03
C SER A 122 6.04 -27.66 26.22
N LEU A 123 7.16 -27.51 26.90
CA LEU A 123 8.48 -27.32 26.29
C LEU A 123 9.30 -28.59 26.45
N LEU A 124 9.72 -29.16 25.33
CA LEU A 124 10.64 -30.29 25.26
C LEU A 124 12.06 -29.85 24.87
N GLY A 125 12.23 -28.73 24.17
CA GLY A 125 13.57 -28.22 23.93
C GLY A 125 13.66 -26.83 23.34
N LEU A 126 14.90 -26.33 23.31
CA LEU A 126 15.30 -25.01 22.81
C LEU A 126 16.37 -25.20 21.75
N VAL A 127 16.17 -24.57 20.60
CA VAL A 127 17.08 -24.68 19.46
C VAL A 127 17.63 -23.32 19.11
N PHE A 128 18.96 -23.22 18.98
CA PHE A 128 19.66 -22.09 18.40
C PHE A 128 20.33 -22.61 17.13
N GLN A 129 19.73 -22.34 15.98
CA GLN A 129 20.10 -22.91 14.69
C GLN A 129 20.84 -21.89 13.81
N ASN A 130 21.79 -22.38 13.02
CA ASN A 130 22.43 -21.67 11.93
C ASN A 130 21.45 -21.54 10.74
N PRO A 131 20.96 -20.33 10.40
CA PRO A 131 20.09 -20.16 9.23
C PRO A 131 20.90 -19.99 7.92
N ASN A 132 22.23 -19.95 7.99
CA ASN A 132 23.11 -19.65 6.87
C ASN A 132 23.71 -20.93 6.25
N ASN A 133 24.19 -20.79 5.02
CA ASN A 133 24.96 -21.83 4.32
C ASN A 133 26.43 -21.78 4.78
N GLY A 134 26.92 -22.83 5.44
CA GLY A 134 28.32 -22.98 5.87
C GLY A 134 28.52 -22.78 7.37
N SER A 135 29.77 -22.87 7.82
CA SER A 135 30.14 -22.70 9.24
C SER A 135 30.07 -21.22 9.67
N GLN A 136 29.88 -20.98 10.96
CA GLN A 136 29.92 -19.64 11.55
C GLN A 136 31.00 -19.56 12.66
N PRO A 137 31.57 -18.36 12.93
CA PRO A 137 32.48 -18.17 14.05
C PRO A 137 31.82 -18.47 15.40
N VAL A 138 32.63 -18.70 16.43
CA VAL A 138 32.14 -18.99 17.78
C VAL A 138 31.33 -17.84 18.38
N PHE A 139 30.21 -18.16 19.02
CA PHE A 139 29.45 -17.26 19.90
C PHE A 139 29.24 -17.93 21.26
N TYR A 140 28.80 -17.16 22.25
CA TYR A 140 28.69 -17.60 23.63
C TYR A 140 27.30 -17.29 24.18
N LEU A 141 26.72 -18.26 24.89
CA LEU A 141 25.46 -18.14 25.62
C LEU A 141 25.71 -18.32 27.11
N ASP A 142 24.92 -17.64 27.94
CA ASP A 142 25.01 -17.77 29.40
C ASP A 142 23.61 -17.61 30.02
N SER A 143 23.37 -18.28 31.15
CA SER A 143 22.17 -18.16 31.98
C SER A 143 20.85 -18.28 31.19
N ILE A 144 20.74 -19.37 30.45
CA ILE A 144 19.55 -19.74 29.68
C ILE A 144 18.48 -20.26 30.63
N ALA A 145 17.31 -19.61 30.67
CA ALA A 145 16.18 -19.99 31.52
C ALA A 145 14.85 -19.64 30.86
N VAL A 146 13.79 -20.35 31.23
CA VAL A 146 12.40 -19.98 30.90
C VAL A 146 11.77 -19.43 32.18
N VAL A 147 11.28 -18.20 32.14
CA VAL A 147 11.01 -17.40 33.34
C VAL A 147 9.58 -16.86 33.35
N ASN A 148 9.09 -16.51 34.53
CA ASN A 148 7.91 -15.68 34.71
C ASN A 148 8.38 -14.25 34.98
N SER A 149 8.41 -13.42 33.94
CA SER A 149 8.83 -12.00 34.06
C SER A 149 7.79 -11.13 34.79
N GLY A 150 6.55 -11.60 34.96
CA GLY A 150 5.57 -11.04 35.89
C GLY A 150 4.85 -9.77 35.42
N SER A 151 4.69 -9.53 34.11
CA SER A 151 4.03 -8.30 33.59
C SER A 151 2.73 -8.56 32.80
N PRO A 152 1.63 -7.84 33.08
CA PRO A 152 0.70 -7.36 32.07
C PRO A 152 1.06 -5.92 31.64
N THR A 153 0.92 -5.62 30.34
CA THR A 153 1.15 -4.34 29.63
C THR A 153 2.59 -3.80 29.53
N THR A 154 2.93 -3.44 28.29
CA THR A 154 3.85 -2.38 27.85
C THR A 154 4.63 -1.66 28.97
N THR A 155 5.93 -1.90 29.05
CA THR A 155 6.91 -0.93 29.55
C THR A 155 8.15 -0.98 28.64
N PRO A 156 8.91 0.11 28.55
CA PRO A 156 9.30 0.75 27.31
C PRO A 156 10.54 0.07 26.73
N ALA A 157 10.75 0.22 25.42
CA ALA A 157 12.09 0.11 24.86
C ALA A 157 13.07 0.89 25.76
N PRO A 158 14.32 0.43 25.97
CA PRO A 158 15.30 1.17 26.75
C PRO A 158 15.26 2.63 26.29
N THR A 159 15.04 3.55 27.23
CA THR A 159 14.90 4.98 26.98
C THR A 159 16.18 5.49 26.33
N SER A 160 16.24 5.40 25.01
CA SER A 160 16.90 6.42 24.22
C SER A 160 16.13 7.71 24.52
N VAL A 161 16.85 8.72 24.98
CA VAL A 161 16.28 10.06 25.09
C VAL A 161 15.72 10.41 23.71
N PRO A 162 14.43 10.79 23.58
CA PRO A 162 13.87 11.16 22.29
C PRO A 162 14.73 12.23 21.64
N GLY A 163 14.97 12.11 20.34
CA GLY A 163 15.69 13.14 19.60
C GLY A 163 14.95 14.48 19.67
N SER A 164 15.68 15.58 19.46
CA SER A 164 15.02 16.88 19.26
C SER A 164 14.27 16.85 17.93
N GLY A 165 12.96 17.07 17.96
CA GLY A 165 12.14 17.29 16.78
C GLY A 165 12.22 18.75 16.29
N PRO A 166 11.66 19.02 15.10
CA PRO A 166 11.52 20.39 14.58
C PRO A 166 10.61 21.25 15.46
N THR A 167 10.74 22.57 15.31
CA THR A 167 9.80 23.51 15.95
C THR A 167 8.52 23.58 15.12
N LEU A 168 7.39 23.43 15.80
CA LEU A 168 6.05 23.50 15.22
C LEU A 168 5.39 24.80 15.66
N THR A 169 4.71 25.48 14.75
CA THR A 169 4.02 26.75 15.03
C THR A 169 2.62 26.70 14.46
N ILE A 170 1.62 27.12 15.25
CA ILE A 170 0.25 27.33 14.78
C ILE A 170 -0.17 28.78 15.02
N ASN A 171 -1.16 29.23 14.24
CA ASN A 171 -1.84 30.49 14.47
C ASN A 171 -3.32 30.34 14.11
N THR A 172 -4.20 30.39 15.12
CA THR A 172 -5.64 30.16 14.95
C THR A 172 -6.38 31.26 14.19
N ASN A 173 -5.75 32.43 13.96
CA ASN A 173 -6.32 33.56 13.24
C ASN A 173 -5.84 33.67 11.78
N GLU A 174 -4.85 32.88 11.37
CA GLU A 174 -4.27 32.89 10.02
C GLU A 174 -4.62 31.61 9.26
N GLY A 175 -4.60 31.67 7.93
CA GLY A 175 -4.85 30.50 7.07
C GLY A 175 -6.22 29.86 7.29
N ARG A 176 -7.24 30.65 7.66
CA ARG A 176 -8.58 30.16 7.97
C ARG A 176 -9.41 29.94 6.71
N HIS A 177 -9.79 28.69 6.46
CA HIS A 177 -10.77 28.30 5.45
C HIS A 177 -11.47 26.99 5.83
N PRO A 178 -12.68 26.73 5.30
CA PRO A 178 -13.38 25.48 5.56
C PRO A 178 -12.61 24.27 5.03
N ILE A 179 -12.60 23.18 5.80
CA ILE A 179 -12.19 21.85 5.34
C ILE A 179 -13.45 21.16 4.83
N SER A 180 -13.48 20.84 3.53
CA SER A 180 -14.60 20.08 2.98
C SER A 180 -14.64 18.69 3.60
N PRO A 181 -15.80 18.21 4.10
CA PRO A 181 -15.91 16.83 4.58
C PRO A 181 -15.72 15.81 3.44
N GLU A 182 -15.96 16.18 2.19
CA GLU A 182 -15.91 15.25 1.06
C GLU A 182 -14.47 14.86 0.65
N ILE A 183 -13.44 15.42 1.29
CA ILE A 183 -12.03 15.01 1.07
C ILE A 183 -11.71 13.64 1.70
N TYR A 184 -12.59 13.13 2.57
CA TYR A 184 -12.39 11.86 3.26
C TYR A 184 -13.17 10.72 2.58
N GLY A 185 -13.31 10.74 1.26
CA GLY A 185 -14.09 9.77 0.50
C GLY A 185 -13.33 8.52 0.07
N MET A 186 -14.06 7.52 -0.42
CA MET A 186 -13.50 6.26 -0.93
C MET A 186 -14.23 5.79 -2.20
N ASN A 187 -13.50 5.15 -3.11
CA ASN A 187 -14.08 4.37 -4.21
C ASN A 187 -14.51 2.99 -3.70
N PHE A 188 -15.74 2.56 -4.02
CA PHE A 188 -16.29 1.25 -3.62
C PHE A 188 -15.93 0.83 -2.17
N PRO A 189 -16.20 1.67 -1.15
CA PRO A 189 -15.82 1.34 0.22
C PRO A 189 -16.50 0.08 0.71
N ASN A 190 -15.81 -0.64 1.60
CA ASN A 190 -16.48 -1.64 2.42
C ASN A 190 -17.58 -0.98 3.25
N THR A 191 -18.81 -1.50 3.18
CA THR A 191 -20.00 -0.90 3.81
C THR A 191 -19.86 -0.78 5.34
N ALA A 192 -19.21 -1.73 6.01
CA ALA A 192 -19.03 -1.67 7.46
C ALA A 192 -18.06 -0.56 7.86
N LEU A 193 -16.94 -0.44 7.15
CA LEU A 193 -15.98 0.65 7.36
C LEU A 193 -16.61 2.01 7.01
N ALA A 194 -17.39 2.10 5.93
CA ALA A 194 -18.08 3.33 5.56
C ALA A 194 -19.05 3.81 6.66
N ARG A 195 -19.84 2.89 7.25
CA ARG A 195 -20.74 3.20 8.37
C ARG A 195 -19.97 3.61 9.62
N GLU A 196 -18.90 2.88 9.95
CA GLU A 196 -18.05 3.17 11.11
C GLU A 196 -17.47 4.58 11.03
N LEU A 197 -16.94 4.95 9.86
CA LEU A 197 -16.34 6.26 9.62
C LEU A 197 -17.38 7.36 9.39
N GLN A 198 -18.66 6.99 9.23
CA GLN A 198 -19.70 7.85 8.68
C GLN A 198 -19.15 8.60 7.45
N LEU A 199 -18.71 7.80 6.49
CA LEU A 199 -17.93 8.22 5.35
C LEU A 199 -18.69 9.33 4.60
N PRO A 200 -18.10 10.50 4.34
CA PRO A 200 -18.83 11.60 3.74
C PRO A 200 -19.31 11.32 2.30
N VAL A 201 -18.46 10.72 1.48
CA VAL A 201 -18.77 10.39 0.08
C VAL A 201 -18.19 9.05 -0.35
N ALA A 202 -18.98 8.30 -1.11
CA ALA A 202 -18.56 7.05 -1.76
C ALA A 202 -18.72 7.16 -3.28
N ARG A 203 -17.66 6.79 -4.02
CA ARG A 203 -17.63 6.82 -5.49
C ARG A 203 -17.88 5.45 -6.12
N TRP A 204 -18.80 5.42 -7.07
CA TRP A 204 -18.98 4.37 -8.08
C TRP A 204 -18.36 4.85 -9.39
N GLY A 205 -17.14 4.39 -9.71
CA GLY A 205 -16.39 4.88 -10.86
C GLY A 205 -15.33 3.90 -11.39
N GLY A 206 -14.35 4.41 -12.14
CA GLY A 206 -13.29 3.61 -12.77
C GLY A 206 -13.72 2.96 -14.09
N ASN A 207 -12.78 2.28 -14.75
CA ASN A 207 -12.90 1.79 -16.14
C ASN A 207 -14.21 1.07 -16.47
N ALA A 208 -14.64 0.11 -15.65
CA ALA A 208 -15.84 -0.69 -15.93
C ALA A 208 -17.15 0.13 -15.92
N THR A 209 -17.15 1.32 -15.32
CA THR A 209 -18.34 2.18 -15.19
C THR A 209 -18.60 3.02 -16.44
N THR A 210 -17.57 3.35 -17.23
CA THR A 210 -17.68 3.93 -18.58
C THR A 210 -18.60 3.10 -19.50
N ARG A 211 -18.66 1.79 -19.25
CA ARG A 211 -19.43 0.83 -20.04
C ARG A 211 -20.51 0.14 -19.23
N TYR A 212 -21.07 0.79 -18.20
CA TYR A 212 -22.15 0.22 -17.41
C TYR A 212 -23.51 0.43 -18.08
N ASN A 213 -24.29 -0.65 -18.22
CA ASN A 213 -25.69 -0.60 -18.61
C ASN A 213 -26.58 -0.86 -17.40
N TRP A 214 -27.18 0.21 -16.87
CA TRP A 214 -28.06 0.18 -15.70
C TRP A 214 -29.34 -0.64 -15.89
N GLN A 215 -29.84 -0.76 -17.12
CA GLN A 215 -31.10 -1.45 -17.39
C GLN A 215 -31.00 -2.95 -17.16
N ILE A 216 -29.79 -3.49 -17.38
CA ILE A 216 -29.52 -4.92 -17.35
C ILE A 216 -28.45 -5.31 -16.33
N ASP A 217 -27.89 -4.35 -15.58
CA ASP A 217 -26.82 -4.53 -14.59
C ASP A 217 -25.57 -5.26 -15.13
N VAL A 218 -25.01 -4.74 -16.22
CA VAL A 218 -23.84 -5.32 -16.90
C VAL A 218 -22.82 -4.23 -17.16
N SER A 219 -21.54 -4.53 -16.93
CA SER A 219 -20.42 -3.72 -17.39
C SER A 219 -19.57 -4.50 -18.39
N ASN A 220 -19.01 -3.80 -19.37
CA ASN A 220 -17.84 -4.32 -20.08
C ASN A 220 -16.58 -4.10 -19.22
N ARG A 221 -15.68 -5.09 -19.15
CA ARG A 221 -14.45 -5.01 -18.35
C ARG A 221 -13.27 -4.38 -19.07
N ALA A 222 -13.52 -3.77 -20.23
CA ALA A 222 -12.51 -3.01 -20.97
C ALA A 222 -11.26 -3.85 -21.25
N HIS A 223 -10.13 -3.20 -21.51
CA HIS A 223 -8.83 -3.87 -21.59
C HIS A 223 -8.46 -4.64 -20.31
N ASP A 224 -8.94 -4.22 -19.14
CA ASP A 224 -8.62 -4.84 -17.84
C ASP A 224 -8.95 -6.33 -17.81
N TRP A 225 -10.03 -6.73 -18.50
CA TRP A 225 -10.38 -8.14 -18.68
C TRP A 225 -11.00 -8.42 -20.05
N TYR A 226 -10.15 -8.58 -21.06
CA TYR A 226 -10.46 -9.12 -22.40
C TYR A 226 -11.66 -8.49 -23.14
N TYR A 227 -12.04 -7.25 -22.80
CA TYR A 227 -13.18 -6.51 -23.37
C TYR A 227 -14.49 -7.29 -23.25
N GLU A 228 -14.67 -8.00 -22.14
CA GLU A 228 -15.83 -8.88 -21.90
C GLU A 228 -16.99 -8.14 -21.26
N ASN A 229 -18.21 -8.42 -21.73
CA ASN A 229 -19.40 -8.14 -20.94
C ASN A 229 -19.49 -9.13 -19.78
N ILE A 230 -19.52 -8.60 -18.56
CA ILE A 230 -19.73 -9.41 -17.36
C ILE A 230 -20.90 -8.82 -16.59
N ALA A 231 -21.96 -9.63 -16.48
CA ALA A 231 -23.14 -9.27 -15.70
C ALA A 231 -22.82 -9.29 -14.21
N ASN A 232 -23.31 -8.30 -13.48
CA ASN A 232 -23.24 -8.31 -12.02
C ASN A 232 -24.32 -9.25 -11.45
N ASP A 233 -24.11 -9.71 -10.22
CA ASP A 233 -25.08 -10.55 -9.54
C ASP A 233 -26.36 -9.78 -9.20
N VAL A 234 -27.50 -10.38 -9.54
CA VAL A 234 -28.84 -9.82 -9.30
C VAL A 234 -29.69 -10.92 -8.69
N ALA A 235 -30.25 -10.66 -7.51
CA ALA A 235 -31.04 -11.66 -6.77
C ALA A 235 -32.27 -12.16 -7.56
N ASN A 236 -32.90 -11.28 -8.34
CA ASN A 236 -34.02 -11.65 -9.20
C ASN A 236 -33.98 -10.89 -10.55
N LEU A 237 -33.62 -11.59 -11.62
CA LEU A 237 -33.53 -11.00 -12.97
C LEU A 237 -34.85 -10.39 -13.48
N SER A 238 -36.01 -10.87 -13.01
CA SER A 238 -37.31 -10.33 -13.40
C SER A 238 -37.60 -8.95 -12.81
N THR A 239 -36.79 -8.49 -11.86
CA THR A 239 -36.95 -7.18 -11.21
C THR A 239 -36.13 -6.08 -11.88
N LEU A 240 -35.27 -6.39 -12.84
CA LEU A 240 -34.50 -5.38 -13.56
C LEU A 240 -35.43 -4.33 -14.21
N PRO A 241 -35.10 -3.02 -14.14
CA PRO A 241 -33.83 -2.46 -13.66
C PRO A 241 -33.78 -2.16 -12.15
N TYR A 242 -34.72 -2.66 -11.34
CA TYR A 242 -34.68 -2.46 -9.89
C TYR A 242 -33.73 -3.43 -9.21
N GLY A 243 -33.08 -2.96 -8.15
CA GLY A 243 -32.16 -3.76 -7.34
C GLY A 243 -30.85 -4.06 -8.06
N THR A 244 -30.48 -3.25 -9.06
CA THR A 244 -29.18 -3.32 -9.74
C THR A 244 -28.05 -3.02 -8.76
N SER A 245 -26.81 -3.30 -9.16
CA SER A 245 -25.64 -2.96 -8.35
C SER A 245 -25.52 -1.45 -8.10
N SER A 246 -25.93 -0.61 -9.05
CA SER A 246 -26.01 0.84 -8.85
C SER A 246 -27.07 1.26 -7.84
N ASP A 247 -28.26 0.65 -7.86
CA ASP A 247 -29.33 0.90 -6.88
C ASP A 247 -28.86 0.52 -5.46
N ARG A 248 -28.23 -0.66 -5.34
CA ARG A 248 -27.71 -1.13 -4.06
C ARG A 248 -26.62 -0.21 -3.52
N PHE A 249 -25.75 0.31 -4.37
CA PHE A 249 -24.74 1.28 -3.96
C PHE A 249 -25.36 2.56 -3.39
N VAL A 250 -26.38 3.12 -4.06
CA VAL A 250 -27.10 4.29 -3.55
C VAL A 250 -27.79 3.98 -2.22
N ALA A 251 -28.45 2.83 -2.12
CA ALA A 251 -29.14 2.41 -0.90
C ALA A 251 -28.18 2.18 0.27
N ASP A 252 -27.02 1.55 0.04
CA ASP A 252 -26.00 1.32 1.06
C ASP A 252 -25.39 2.63 1.56
N ASN A 253 -25.15 3.58 0.65
CA ASN A 253 -24.66 4.91 1.00
C ASN A 253 -25.68 5.69 1.83
N GLN A 254 -26.97 5.67 1.45
CA GLN A 254 -28.02 6.28 2.27
C GLN A 254 -28.10 5.67 3.67
N GLN A 255 -27.94 4.35 3.81
CA GLN A 255 -27.89 3.69 5.13
C GLN A 255 -26.66 4.08 5.95
N ALA A 256 -25.55 4.44 5.29
CA ALA A 256 -24.33 4.91 5.93
C ALA A 256 -24.30 6.43 6.19
N ASN A 257 -25.34 7.16 5.78
CA ASN A 257 -25.34 8.63 5.71
C ASN A 257 -24.18 9.18 4.85
N SER A 258 -23.84 8.47 3.78
CA SER A 258 -22.82 8.84 2.81
C SER A 258 -23.47 9.40 1.55
N GLU A 259 -22.85 10.44 0.99
CA GLU A 259 -23.23 10.96 -0.32
C GLU A 259 -22.77 10.00 -1.42
N THR A 260 -23.56 9.87 -2.48
CA THR A 260 -23.18 9.07 -3.66
C THR A 260 -22.57 9.93 -4.75
N LEU A 261 -21.41 9.51 -5.24
CA LEU A 261 -20.83 9.95 -6.50
C LEU A 261 -20.93 8.84 -7.55
N MET A 262 -21.73 9.07 -8.59
CA MET A 262 -22.09 8.08 -9.60
C MET A 262 -21.49 8.44 -10.96
N THR A 263 -20.69 7.56 -11.55
CA THR A 263 -20.24 7.72 -12.95
C THR A 263 -21.36 7.41 -13.93
N ILE A 264 -21.58 8.32 -14.89
CA ILE A 264 -22.49 8.13 -16.02
C ILE A 264 -21.70 7.91 -17.32
N PRO A 265 -22.11 6.97 -18.18
CA PRO A 265 -21.40 6.69 -19.42
C PRO A 265 -21.66 7.78 -20.47
N MET A 266 -20.59 8.34 -21.03
CA MET A 266 -20.63 9.27 -22.17
C MET A 266 -19.95 8.71 -23.43
N ILE A 267 -19.21 7.60 -23.32
CA ILE A 267 -18.46 7.00 -24.45
C ILE A 267 -19.35 6.53 -25.63
N GLY A 268 -20.67 6.53 -25.46
CA GLY A 268 -21.64 6.26 -26.51
C GLY A 268 -22.03 4.79 -26.67
N TRP A 269 -21.41 3.86 -25.93
CA TRP A 269 -21.67 2.42 -26.05
C TRP A 269 -21.76 1.72 -24.68
N THR A 270 -22.81 0.95 -24.45
CA THR A 270 -22.93 0.10 -23.25
C THR A 270 -23.36 -1.33 -23.63
N PRO A 271 -23.11 -2.35 -22.79
CA PRO A 271 -23.46 -3.74 -23.05
C PRO A 271 -24.88 -3.94 -23.56
N LYS A 272 -25.06 -4.76 -24.61
CA LYS A 272 -26.36 -5.03 -25.24
C LYS A 272 -27.20 -6.08 -24.51
N SER A 273 -26.57 -6.94 -23.72
CA SER A 273 -27.21 -8.08 -23.08
C SER A 273 -26.45 -8.53 -21.83
N ARG A 274 -27.07 -9.39 -21.03
CA ARG A 274 -26.43 -10.07 -19.89
C ARG A 274 -25.56 -11.27 -20.29
N ASN A 275 -25.47 -11.60 -21.58
CA ASN A 275 -24.59 -12.66 -22.04
C ASN A 275 -23.13 -12.21 -21.92
N LYS A 276 -22.24 -13.19 -21.73
CA LYS A 276 -20.82 -12.98 -21.86
C LYS A 276 -20.47 -12.84 -23.34
N ASP A 277 -20.44 -11.60 -23.80
CA ASP A 277 -20.05 -11.20 -25.16
C ASP A 277 -18.61 -10.65 -25.15
N CYS A 278 -17.83 -10.91 -26.21
CA CYS A 278 -16.42 -10.51 -26.30
C CYS A 278 -16.20 -9.40 -27.35
N GLY A 279 -15.54 -8.30 -26.99
CA GLY A 279 -15.22 -7.21 -27.94
C GLY A 279 -14.28 -7.65 -29.08
N PHE A 280 -13.42 -8.64 -28.81
CA PHE A 280 -12.51 -9.25 -29.77
C PHE A 280 -12.64 -10.78 -29.78
N SER A 281 -13.81 -11.30 -30.16
CA SER A 281 -14.03 -12.74 -30.37
C SER A 281 -12.95 -13.40 -31.25
N VAL A 282 -12.34 -14.49 -30.80
CA VAL A 282 -11.34 -15.27 -31.52
C VAL A 282 -11.97 -15.97 -32.72
N ALA A 283 -13.19 -16.49 -32.57
CA ALA A 283 -13.94 -17.10 -33.66
C ALA A 283 -14.21 -16.08 -34.79
N LYS A 284 -14.43 -14.81 -34.45
CA LYS A 284 -14.71 -13.75 -35.44
C LYS A 284 -13.44 -13.10 -36.01
N TYR A 285 -12.45 -12.82 -35.17
CA TYR A 285 -11.28 -11.99 -35.53
C TYR A 285 -9.96 -12.77 -35.65
N GLY A 286 -10.00 -14.07 -35.42
CA GLY A 286 -8.86 -14.98 -35.54
C GLY A 286 -8.00 -15.07 -34.28
N SER A 287 -6.88 -15.79 -34.41
CA SER A 287 -5.95 -16.06 -33.31
C SER A 287 -5.32 -14.79 -32.74
N GLN A 288 -5.25 -14.75 -31.41
CA GLN A 288 -4.76 -13.64 -30.62
C GLN A 288 -3.65 -14.11 -29.66
N GLN A 289 -2.85 -13.18 -29.14
CA GLN A 289 -1.73 -13.50 -28.25
C GLN A 289 -2.18 -14.04 -26.90
N SER A 290 -3.35 -13.60 -26.43
CA SER A 290 -3.94 -14.05 -25.18
C SER A 290 -5.45 -14.08 -25.30
N THR A 291 -6.06 -15.00 -24.56
CA THR A 291 -7.51 -15.17 -24.41
C THR A 291 -7.84 -15.42 -22.95
N ASP A 292 -9.05 -15.12 -22.51
CA ASP A 292 -9.51 -15.54 -21.19
C ASP A 292 -9.53 -17.08 -21.14
N GLN A 293 -8.91 -17.65 -20.12
CA GLN A 293 -8.92 -19.10 -19.88
C GLN A 293 -10.32 -19.65 -19.54
N TRP A 294 -11.21 -18.81 -19.02
CA TRP A 294 -12.60 -19.16 -18.70
C TRP A 294 -13.58 -18.84 -19.83
N ALA A 295 -13.14 -18.02 -20.79
CA ALA A 295 -13.88 -17.73 -22.02
C ALA A 295 -12.90 -17.67 -23.20
N PRO A 296 -12.48 -18.83 -23.74
CA PRO A 296 -11.41 -18.89 -24.76
C PRO A 296 -11.72 -18.16 -26.07
N ASP A 297 -12.99 -17.82 -26.31
CA ASP A 297 -13.36 -16.97 -27.43
C ASP A 297 -13.07 -15.48 -27.17
N CYS A 298 -12.95 -15.04 -25.93
CA CYS A 298 -12.66 -13.65 -25.61
C CYS A 298 -11.14 -13.40 -25.67
N GLY A 299 -10.69 -12.76 -26.74
CA GLY A 299 -9.30 -12.41 -26.96
C GLY A 299 -8.93 -10.98 -26.53
N ASN A 300 -7.63 -10.72 -26.36
CA ASN A 300 -7.11 -9.43 -25.89
C ASN A 300 -7.08 -8.32 -26.97
N GLY A 301 -7.58 -8.59 -28.17
CA GLY A 301 -7.58 -7.69 -29.30
C GLY A 301 -6.21 -7.51 -29.97
N ILE A 302 -5.25 -8.41 -29.74
CA ILE A 302 -3.89 -8.37 -30.32
C ILE A 302 -3.59 -9.68 -31.04
N ARG A 303 -3.30 -9.61 -32.35
CA ARG A 303 -2.97 -10.77 -33.18
C ARG A 303 -1.63 -11.39 -32.77
N SER A 304 -1.41 -12.66 -33.10
CA SER A 304 -0.17 -13.39 -32.75
C SER A 304 1.13 -12.70 -33.21
N ASN A 305 1.07 -11.85 -34.24
CA ASN A 305 2.20 -11.06 -34.75
C ASN A 305 2.42 -9.71 -34.03
N GLY A 306 1.66 -9.42 -32.96
CA GLY A 306 1.73 -8.17 -32.18
C GLY A 306 0.90 -7.01 -32.73
N SER A 307 0.28 -7.15 -33.92
CA SER A 307 -0.58 -6.09 -34.45
C SER A 307 -1.95 -6.06 -33.75
N LYS A 308 -2.44 -4.84 -33.45
CA LYS A 308 -3.79 -4.63 -32.89
C LYS A 308 -4.85 -5.06 -33.91
N ILE A 309 -5.89 -5.75 -33.45
CA ILE A 309 -7.13 -5.94 -34.23
C ILE A 309 -7.81 -4.57 -34.35
N THR A 310 -8.21 -4.22 -35.57
CA THR A 310 -8.90 -2.96 -35.90
C THR A 310 -10.12 -3.26 -36.76
N GLY A 311 -11.11 -2.37 -36.74
CA GLY A 311 -12.37 -2.57 -37.47
C GLY A 311 -13.26 -3.66 -36.89
N ASN A 312 -13.08 -4.02 -35.61
CA ASN A 312 -14.06 -4.84 -34.90
C ASN A 312 -15.37 -4.06 -34.75
N ASP A 313 -16.48 -4.79 -34.69
CA ASP A 313 -17.82 -4.22 -34.60
C ASP A 313 -18.19 -3.93 -33.13
N PRO A 314 -18.41 -2.67 -32.72
CA PRO A 314 -18.88 -2.34 -31.37
C PRO A 314 -20.16 -3.08 -30.98
N ALA A 315 -21.00 -3.44 -31.96
CA ALA A 315 -22.23 -4.17 -31.74
C ALA A 315 -22.00 -5.64 -31.29
N ASP A 316 -20.77 -6.15 -31.31
CA ASP A 316 -20.45 -7.46 -30.77
C ASP A 316 -20.74 -7.53 -29.27
N THR A 317 -20.48 -6.46 -28.54
CA THR A 317 -20.76 -6.36 -27.11
C THR A 317 -21.86 -5.37 -26.79
N SER A 318 -22.14 -4.39 -27.65
CA SER A 318 -22.77 -3.15 -27.19
C SER A 318 -23.96 -2.68 -28.01
N ILE A 319 -24.77 -1.81 -27.40
CA ILE A 319 -25.73 -0.92 -28.05
C ILE A 319 -25.23 0.52 -27.93
N ALA A 320 -25.60 1.33 -28.92
CA ALA A 320 -25.34 2.77 -28.86
C ALA A 320 -26.27 3.41 -27.82
N ILE A 321 -25.75 4.39 -27.09
CA ILE A 321 -26.48 5.20 -26.11
C ILE A 321 -26.24 6.69 -26.36
N ASP A 322 -27.11 7.53 -25.79
CA ASP A 322 -27.03 8.98 -25.82
C ASP A 322 -27.46 9.58 -24.47
N GLU A 323 -27.70 10.89 -24.41
CA GLU A 323 -28.18 11.57 -23.20
C GLU A 323 -29.53 11.04 -22.70
N ALA A 324 -30.41 10.53 -23.56
CA ALA A 324 -31.72 10.03 -23.15
C ALA A 324 -31.59 8.75 -22.31
N PHE A 325 -30.57 7.92 -22.61
CA PHE A 325 -30.24 6.75 -21.80
C PHE A 325 -29.84 7.14 -20.37
N VAL A 326 -29.02 8.18 -20.22
CA VAL A 326 -28.58 8.69 -18.91
C VAL A 326 -29.73 9.39 -18.17
N GLN A 327 -30.54 10.20 -18.86
CA GLN A 327 -31.71 10.83 -18.25
C GLN A 327 -32.74 9.81 -17.77
N ALA A 328 -32.94 8.71 -18.52
CA ALA A 328 -33.79 7.61 -18.08
C ALA A 328 -33.23 6.92 -16.82
N TRP A 329 -31.89 6.76 -16.72
CA TRP A 329 -31.26 6.24 -15.52
C TRP A 329 -31.43 7.18 -14.33
N MET A 330 -31.22 8.48 -14.53
CA MET A 330 -31.45 9.48 -13.48
C MET A 330 -32.91 9.49 -13.03
N ALA A 331 -33.87 9.43 -13.96
CA ALA A 331 -35.28 9.35 -13.62
C ALA A 331 -35.61 8.10 -12.78
N HIS A 332 -34.98 6.95 -13.09
CA HIS A 332 -35.07 5.75 -12.27
C HIS A 332 -34.53 5.99 -10.86
N LEU A 333 -33.30 6.49 -10.73
CA LEU A 333 -32.70 6.77 -9.41
C LEU A 333 -33.49 7.80 -8.61
N ILE A 334 -33.96 8.88 -9.24
CA ILE A 334 -34.78 9.93 -8.61
C ILE A 334 -36.11 9.34 -8.13
N SER A 335 -36.74 8.44 -8.90
CA SER A 335 -37.99 7.80 -8.49
C SER A 335 -37.85 6.93 -7.24
N GLN A 336 -36.66 6.37 -7.01
CA GLN A 336 -36.36 5.48 -5.88
C GLN A 336 -35.84 6.26 -4.66
N TYR A 337 -34.99 7.25 -4.89
CA TYR A 337 -34.16 7.88 -3.86
C TYR A 337 -34.35 9.39 -3.72
N GLY A 338 -35.17 10.01 -4.57
CA GLY A 338 -35.37 11.45 -4.64
C GLY A 338 -34.31 12.17 -5.47
N THR A 339 -34.50 13.48 -5.68
CA THR A 339 -33.48 14.36 -6.28
C THR A 339 -32.28 14.53 -5.32
N ALA A 340 -31.13 15.00 -5.80
CA ALA A 340 -29.97 15.38 -4.99
C ALA A 340 -30.37 16.29 -3.81
N GLY A 341 -31.20 17.32 -4.05
CA GLY A 341 -31.70 18.23 -3.02
C GLY A 341 -32.64 17.60 -1.99
N GLN A 342 -33.02 16.33 -2.18
CA GLN A 342 -33.87 15.53 -1.29
C GLN A 342 -33.11 14.35 -0.66
N GLY A 343 -31.79 14.29 -0.81
CA GLY A 343 -30.96 13.19 -0.30
C GLY A 343 -30.77 12.01 -1.28
N GLY A 344 -31.11 12.20 -2.55
CA GLY A 344 -30.78 11.27 -3.64
C GLY A 344 -29.31 11.35 -4.06
N VAL A 345 -28.99 10.86 -5.26
CA VAL A 345 -27.61 10.91 -5.77
C VAL A 345 -27.19 12.36 -6.02
N LYS A 346 -26.18 12.81 -5.27
CA LYS A 346 -25.73 14.20 -5.26
C LYS A 346 -24.73 14.52 -6.37
N TYR A 347 -23.80 13.60 -6.65
CA TYR A 347 -22.68 13.82 -7.54
C TYR A 347 -22.74 12.87 -8.75
N TYR A 348 -22.52 13.42 -9.95
CA TYR A 348 -22.47 12.68 -11.20
C TYR A 348 -21.15 12.96 -11.91
N SER A 349 -20.31 11.92 -12.04
CA SER A 349 -19.07 11.97 -12.80
C SER A 349 -19.36 11.79 -14.28
N LEU A 350 -18.88 12.73 -15.10
CA LEU A 350 -18.97 12.66 -16.54
C LEU A 350 -17.94 11.63 -17.04
N ASP A 351 -18.34 10.36 -17.04
CA ASP A 351 -17.53 9.19 -17.42
C ASP A 351 -16.26 9.00 -16.56
N ASN A 352 -15.20 8.42 -17.13
CA ASN A 352 -13.92 8.11 -16.50
C ASN A 352 -12.79 8.10 -17.54
N GLU A 353 -11.73 8.85 -17.28
CA GLU A 353 -10.46 8.84 -18.02
C GLU A 353 -10.59 8.88 -19.57
N PRO A 354 -11.29 9.89 -20.14
CA PRO A 354 -11.57 9.95 -21.58
C PRO A 354 -10.33 9.88 -22.47
N MET A 355 -9.20 10.43 -22.03
CA MET A 355 -7.93 10.40 -22.77
C MET A 355 -7.32 8.99 -22.85
N LEU A 356 -7.86 8.00 -22.12
CA LEU A 356 -7.48 6.60 -22.21
C LEU A 356 -8.50 5.74 -22.97
N TRP A 357 -9.65 6.25 -23.43
CA TRP A 357 -10.66 5.42 -24.09
C TRP A 357 -10.13 4.66 -25.31
N SER A 358 -9.26 5.27 -26.11
CA SER A 358 -8.57 4.64 -27.26
C SER A 358 -7.65 3.47 -26.90
N ALA A 359 -7.27 3.35 -25.63
CA ALA A 359 -6.50 2.24 -25.08
C ALA A 359 -7.39 1.30 -24.28
N THR A 360 -8.06 1.81 -23.26
CA THR A 360 -8.87 1.07 -22.28
C THR A 360 -10.14 0.50 -22.91
N HIS A 361 -10.84 1.26 -23.74
CA HIS A 361 -12.11 0.90 -24.39
C HIS A 361 -11.99 0.81 -25.92
N ARG A 362 -10.82 0.36 -26.38
CA ARG A 362 -10.47 0.27 -27.80
C ARG A 362 -11.45 -0.57 -28.64
N ASP A 363 -12.19 -1.48 -28.00
CA ASP A 363 -13.23 -2.27 -28.65
C ASP A 363 -14.37 -1.42 -29.22
N VAL A 364 -14.69 -0.27 -28.61
CA VAL A 364 -15.79 0.61 -29.07
C VAL A 364 -15.36 2.02 -29.42
N HIS A 365 -14.27 2.50 -28.84
CA HIS A 365 -13.75 3.84 -29.06
C HIS A 365 -12.24 3.76 -29.37
N PRO A 366 -11.83 3.27 -30.55
CA PRO A 366 -10.41 3.13 -30.90
C PRO A 366 -9.76 4.45 -31.35
N ALA A 367 -10.55 5.50 -31.61
CA ALA A 367 -10.05 6.80 -32.05
C ALA A 367 -9.53 7.59 -30.84
N PRO A 368 -8.36 8.25 -30.92
CA PRO A 368 -7.91 9.10 -29.83
C PRO A 368 -8.87 10.28 -29.61
N VAL A 369 -9.36 10.45 -28.38
CA VAL A 369 -10.24 11.55 -27.97
C VAL A 369 -9.53 12.90 -28.15
N SER A 370 -10.25 13.87 -28.72
CA SER A 370 -9.80 15.25 -28.92
C SER A 370 -10.38 16.24 -27.90
N TYR A 371 -9.87 17.47 -27.89
CA TYR A 371 -10.40 18.60 -27.10
C TYR A 371 -11.88 18.85 -27.43
N ASP A 372 -12.20 18.97 -28.72
CA ASP A 372 -13.56 19.26 -29.18
C ASP A 372 -14.55 18.14 -28.83
N GLU A 373 -14.14 16.88 -29.00
CA GLU A 373 -15.00 15.74 -28.70
C GLU A 373 -15.42 15.71 -27.24
N ILE A 374 -14.47 15.85 -26.31
CA ILE A 374 -14.78 15.80 -24.88
C ILE A 374 -15.55 17.04 -24.42
N ARG A 375 -15.32 18.21 -25.04
CA ARG A 375 -16.17 19.39 -24.82
C ARG A 375 -17.61 19.11 -25.22
N ASP A 376 -17.83 18.60 -26.43
CA ASP A 376 -19.17 18.41 -26.98
C ASP A 376 -19.96 17.37 -26.19
N LEU A 377 -19.30 16.29 -25.74
CA LEU A 377 -19.91 15.31 -24.84
C LEU A 377 -20.22 15.93 -23.47
N ALA A 378 -19.29 16.67 -22.87
CA ALA A 378 -19.54 17.34 -21.59
C ALA A 378 -20.70 18.34 -21.66
N TYR A 379 -20.83 19.10 -22.76
CA TYR A 379 -21.97 19.99 -23.00
C TYR A 379 -23.29 19.22 -23.04
N ARG A 380 -23.36 18.14 -23.81
CA ARG A 380 -24.58 17.34 -23.96
C ARG A 380 -24.97 16.67 -22.65
N TYR A 381 -24.07 15.89 -22.07
CA TYR A 381 -24.37 15.09 -20.88
C TYR A 381 -24.47 15.93 -19.62
N GLY A 382 -23.61 16.95 -19.45
CA GLY A 382 -23.71 17.89 -18.33
C GLY A 382 -25.04 18.66 -18.33
N ALA A 383 -25.48 19.14 -19.49
CA ALA A 383 -26.80 19.77 -19.62
C ALA A 383 -27.95 18.81 -19.36
N ALA A 384 -27.84 17.56 -19.84
CA ALA A 384 -28.85 16.53 -19.62
C ALA A 384 -29.02 16.18 -18.14
N VAL A 385 -27.90 16.07 -17.39
CA VAL A 385 -27.91 15.89 -15.93
C VAL A 385 -28.61 17.06 -15.24
N LYS A 386 -28.24 18.30 -15.57
CA LYS A 386 -28.84 19.50 -14.98
C LYS A 386 -30.31 19.68 -15.31
N ALA A 387 -30.75 19.22 -16.48
CA ALA A 387 -32.15 19.21 -16.87
C ALA A 387 -32.97 18.17 -16.10
N ALA A 388 -32.38 17.00 -15.82
CA ALA A 388 -33.03 15.96 -15.02
C ALA A 388 -33.08 16.34 -13.53
N ASP A 389 -32.01 16.90 -13.00
CA ASP A 389 -31.92 17.39 -11.62
C ASP A 389 -31.03 18.63 -11.50
N PRO A 390 -31.62 19.83 -11.39
CA PRO A 390 -30.84 21.08 -11.23
C PRO A 390 -30.00 21.15 -9.95
N SER A 391 -30.32 20.33 -8.94
CA SER A 391 -29.61 20.29 -7.66
C SER A 391 -28.41 19.33 -7.66
N ALA A 392 -28.35 18.39 -8.61
CA ALA A 392 -27.23 17.49 -8.80
C ALA A 392 -25.95 18.23 -9.17
N LYS A 393 -24.79 17.66 -8.84
CA LYS A 393 -23.45 18.22 -9.07
C LYS A 393 -22.70 17.41 -10.11
N THR A 394 -22.15 18.06 -11.13
CA THR A 394 -21.39 17.40 -12.20
C THR A 394 -19.89 17.57 -12.00
N LEU A 395 -19.15 16.48 -12.25
CA LEU A 395 -17.70 16.39 -12.15
C LEU A 395 -17.10 16.01 -13.51
N GLY A 396 -16.04 16.68 -13.94
CA GLY A 396 -15.37 16.38 -15.21
C GLY A 396 -14.09 17.18 -15.41
N PRO A 397 -13.23 16.81 -16.37
CA PRO A 397 -13.38 15.72 -17.33
C PRO A 397 -12.87 14.35 -16.84
N VAL A 398 -12.50 14.20 -15.56
CA VAL A 398 -12.09 12.93 -14.94
C VAL A 398 -10.82 12.37 -15.56
N VAL A 399 -9.81 13.21 -15.76
CA VAL A 399 -8.56 12.85 -16.47
C VAL A 399 -7.61 12.01 -15.61
N TRP A 400 -6.91 11.07 -16.23
CA TRP A 400 -6.13 10.01 -15.57
C TRP A 400 -4.83 10.46 -14.87
N GLY A 401 -4.27 11.62 -15.24
CA GLY A 401 -3.00 12.06 -14.67
C GLY A 401 -2.24 13.09 -15.50
N TRP A 402 -0.95 13.26 -15.18
CA TRP A 402 -0.10 14.39 -15.57
C TRP A 402 -0.25 14.83 -17.04
N SER A 403 -0.04 13.92 -17.99
CA SER A 403 -0.08 14.26 -19.42
C SER A 403 -1.46 14.75 -19.85
N ALA A 404 -2.53 14.15 -19.34
CA ALA A 404 -3.90 14.52 -19.67
C ALA A 404 -4.32 15.86 -19.05
N TYR A 405 -3.52 16.46 -18.17
CA TYR A 405 -3.77 17.83 -17.73
C TYR A 405 -3.47 18.86 -18.83
N PHE A 406 -2.57 18.50 -19.75
CA PHE A 406 -2.02 19.39 -20.77
C PHE A 406 -2.40 19.01 -22.20
N TYR A 407 -2.63 17.73 -22.47
CA TYR A 407 -2.80 17.18 -23.83
C TYR A 407 -4.00 16.25 -23.90
N SER A 408 -4.58 16.11 -25.10
CA SER A 408 -5.59 15.08 -25.36
C SER A 408 -4.94 13.81 -25.90
N ALA A 409 -5.72 12.75 -26.08
CA ALA A 409 -5.21 11.55 -26.73
C ALA A 409 -4.86 11.79 -28.22
N ALA A 410 -5.56 12.73 -28.86
CA ALA A 410 -5.30 13.13 -30.26
C ALA A 410 -3.95 13.81 -30.47
N ASP A 411 -3.31 14.31 -29.41
CA ASP A 411 -1.93 14.83 -29.49
C ASP A 411 -0.87 13.71 -29.64
N GLY A 412 -1.22 12.46 -29.36
CA GLY A 412 -0.34 11.30 -29.52
C GLY A 412 1.01 11.47 -28.81
N ASP A 413 2.11 11.25 -29.54
CA ASP A 413 3.48 11.54 -29.11
C ASP A 413 3.70 13.06 -29.06
N TRP A 414 3.09 13.72 -28.08
CA TRP A 414 3.01 15.19 -27.97
C TRP A 414 4.38 15.90 -27.99
N TRP A 415 5.46 15.20 -27.61
CA TRP A 415 6.83 15.70 -27.70
C TRP A 415 7.35 15.85 -29.16
N LEU A 416 6.70 15.21 -30.14
CA LEU A 416 6.96 15.37 -31.58
C LEU A 416 6.13 16.50 -32.21
N GLY A 417 5.23 17.10 -31.43
CA GLY A 417 4.26 18.10 -31.86
C GLY A 417 2.88 17.71 -31.33
N ALA A 418 2.20 18.63 -30.65
CA ALA A 418 0.87 18.43 -30.08
C ALA A 418 -0.19 19.03 -31.02
N PRO A 419 -0.63 18.31 -32.09
CA PRO A 419 -1.47 18.88 -33.14
C PRO A 419 -2.83 19.39 -32.66
N ASP A 420 -3.48 18.67 -31.74
CA ASP A 420 -4.79 19.05 -31.21
C ASP A 420 -4.64 20.27 -30.30
N ARG A 421 -3.68 20.25 -29.37
CA ARG A 421 -3.36 21.41 -28.55
C ARG A 421 -3.00 22.65 -29.38
N ASN A 422 -2.22 22.49 -30.45
CA ASN A 422 -1.84 23.59 -31.35
C ASN A 422 -3.05 24.13 -32.14
N ALA A 423 -3.99 23.27 -32.52
CA ALA A 423 -5.26 23.70 -33.13
C ALA A 423 -6.09 24.56 -32.17
N HIS A 424 -5.88 24.40 -30.85
CA HIS A 424 -6.52 25.16 -29.78
C HIS A 424 -5.64 26.31 -29.22
N GLY A 425 -4.77 26.87 -30.07
CA GLY A 425 -3.95 28.03 -29.74
C GLY A 425 -2.81 27.75 -28.75
N GLY A 426 -2.44 26.48 -28.56
CA GLY A 426 -1.36 26.08 -27.65
C GLY A 426 -1.78 26.01 -26.18
N THR A 427 -3.06 26.23 -25.87
CA THR A 427 -3.60 26.20 -24.50
C THR A 427 -3.59 24.77 -23.97
N ALA A 428 -3.11 24.56 -22.75
CA ALA A 428 -3.20 23.26 -22.09
C ALA A 428 -4.66 22.79 -21.95
N PHE A 429 -4.86 21.47 -21.94
CA PHE A 429 -6.20 20.86 -22.00
C PHE A 429 -7.15 21.33 -20.88
N LEU A 430 -6.77 21.20 -19.60
CA LEU A 430 -7.68 21.56 -18.51
C LEU A 430 -8.03 23.06 -18.47
N PRO A 431 -7.08 24.00 -18.64
CA PRO A 431 -7.40 25.41 -18.85
C PRO A 431 -8.39 25.66 -19.99
N TRP A 432 -8.18 25.02 -21.14
CA TRP A 432 -9.07 25.15 -22.29
C TRP A 432 -10.46 24.60 -21.97
N TYR A 433 -10.54 23.40 -21.37
CA TYR A 433 -11.80 22.76 -20.99
C TYR A 433 -12.61 23.62 -20.02
N LEU A 434 -11.97 24.17 -18.98
CA LEU A 434 -12.61 25.10 -18.04
C LEU A 434 -13.17 26.34 -18.76
N ALA A 435 -12.39 26.95 -19.65
CA ALA A 435 -12.84 28.10 -20.44
C ALA A 435 -14.06 27.75 -21.32
N GLN A 436 -14.08 26.55 -21.91
CA GLN A 436 -15.23 26.07 -22.69
C GLN A 436 -16.46 25.88 -21.78
N MET A 437 -16.33 25.26 -20.62
CA MET A 437 -17.46 25.10 -19.70
C MET A 437 -17.98 26.47 -19.20
N LYS A 438 -17.09 27.46 -19.04
CA LYS A 438 -17.48 28.84 -18.70
C LYS A 438 -18.25 29.52 -19.82
N GLN A 439 -17.79 29.34 -21.06
CA GLN A 439 -18.47 29.85 -22.26
C GLN A 439 -19.88 29.28 -22.39
N TYR A 440 -20.06 27.98 -22.09
CA TYR A 440 -21.38 27.36 -22.05
C TYR A 440 -22.28 28.02 -21.01
N GLU A 441 -21.81 28.20 -19.78
CA GLU A 441 -22.59 28.86 -18.71
C GLU A 441 -22.99 30.28 -19.11
N GLN A 442 -22.11 31.05 -19.75
CA GLN A 442 -22.42 32.39 -20.24
C GLN A 442 -23.49 32.39 -21.35
N ALA A 443 -23.44 31.41 -22.25
CA ALA A 443 -24.37 31.30 -23.36
C ALA A 443 -25.75 30.78 -22.94
N HIS A 444 -25.81 29.90 -21.93
CA HIS A 444 -27.02 29.15 -21.57
C HIS A 444 -27.59 29.51 -20.19
N GLY A 445 -26.85 30.23 -19.35
CA GLY A 445 -27.25 30.56 -17.98
C GLY A 445 -27.27 29.38 -17.02
N VAL A 446 -26.66 28.24 -17.39
CA VAL A 446 -26.62 27.01 -16.59
C VAL A 446 -25.18 26.54 -16.44
N ARG A 447 -24.76 26.32 -15.19
CA ARG A 447 -23.48 25.70 -14.87
C ARG A 447 -23.57 24.19 -15.05
N ILE A 448 -22.83 23.66 -16.01
CA ILE A 448 -22.76 22.22 -16.32
C ILE A 448 -21.50 21.53 -15.80
N LEU A 449 -20.59 22.29 -15.17
CA LEU A 449 -19.42 21.77 -14.46
C LEU A 449 -19.37 22.42 -13.06
N ASP A 450 -19.61 21.61 -12.02
CA ASP A 450 -19.47 22.06 -10.63
C ASP A 450 -18.06 21.80 -10.10
N TYR A 451 -17.44 20.69 -10.48
CA TYR A 451 -16.08 20.31 -10.06
C TYR A 451 -15.19 20.02 -11.27
N LEU A 452 -14.00 20.62 -11.29
CA LEU A 452 -12.88 20.11 -12.06
C LEU A 452 -12.43 18.81 -11.40
N ASP A 453 -12.48 17.72 -12.16
CA ASP A 453 -12.19 16.38 -11.65
C ASP A 453 -10.97 15.76 -12.33
N ILE A 454 -10.04 15.29 -11.52
CA ILE A 454 -8.77 14.68 -11.92
C ILE A 454 -8.46 13.44 -11.09
N HIS A 455 -7.66 12.53 -11.64
CA HIS A 455 -7.03 11.44 -10.92
C HIS A 455 -5.55 11.75 -10.70
N TYR A 456 -4.99 11.32 -9.57
CA TYR A 456 -3.58 11.47 -9.29
C TYR A 456 -3.01 10.22 -8.62
N TYR A 457 -2.12 9.54 -9.35
CA TYR A 457 -1.28 8.48 -8.81
C TYR A 457 0.19 8.94 -8.83
N PRO A 458 0.93 8.87 -7.71
CA PRO A 458 2.36 9.21 -7.71
C PRO A 458 3.12 8.32 -8.71
N GLN A 459 3.92 8.95 -9.57
CA GLN A 459 4.60 8.27 -10.67
C GLN A 459 5.96 7.67 -10.27
N GLN A 460 6.33 7.82 -9.01
CA GLN A 460 7.51 7.20 -8.40
C GLN A 460 7.40 5.67 -8.46
N SER A 461 8.50 5.02 -8.87
CA SER A 461 8.56 3.55 -8.94
C SER A 461 8.23 2.90 -7.59
N GLY A 462 7.34 1.90 -7.62
CA GLY A 462 6.95 1.13 -6.44
C GLY A 462 6.06 1.87 -5.43
N VAL A 463 5.58 3.08 -5.74
CA VAL A 463 4.76 3.88 -4.81
C VAL A 463 3.27 3.61 -5.02
N ALA A 464 2.68 4.13 -6.10
CA ALA A 464 1.23 4.06 -6.33
C ALA A 464 0.70 2.62 -6.38
N LEU A 465 -0.37 2.35 -5.63
CA LEU A 465 -1.07 1.05 -5.64
C LEU A 465 -0.21 -0.18 -5.30
N GLN A 466 1.00 0.03 -4.78
CA GLN A 466 1.92 -1.04 -4.40
C GLN A 466 2.00 -1.17 -2.89
N GLN A 467 2.48 -2.32 -2.41
CA GLN A 467 2.85 -2.51 -1.02
C GLN A 467 3.95 -1.52 -0.59
N ALA A 468 4.19 -1.41 0.72
CA ALA A 468 5.10 -0.44 1.31
C ALA A 468 6.52 -0.56 0.76
N GLY A 469 6.93 -1.78 0.41
CA GLY A 469 8.23 -2.08 -0.19
C GLY A 469 9.38 -1.83 0.78
N VAL A 470 10.56 -1.60 0.23
CA VAL A 470 11.80 -1.38 0.98
C VAL A 470 11.86 0.02 1.59
N SER A 471 12.81 0.25 2.52
CA SER A 471 12.98 1.55 3.19
C SER A 471 13.11 2.73 2.21
N ALA A 472 13.80 2.57 1.08
CA ALA A 472 13.95 3.63 0.09
C ALA A 472 12.61 4.04 -0.54
N THR A 473 11.77 3.07 -0.92
CA THR A 473 10.40 3.29 -1.41
C THR A 473 9.52 3.93 -0.33
N GLN A 474 9.67 3.51 0.92
CA GLN A 474 8.93 4.09 2.05
C GLN A 474 9.29 5.56 2.28
N GLU A 475 10.58 5.90 2.22
CA GLU A 475 11.06 7.28 2.30
C GLU A 475 10.62 8.10 1.08
N LEU A 476 10.54 7.47 -0.11
CA LEU A 476 10.07 8.12 -1.34
C LEU A 476 8.57 8.39 -1.31
N ARG A 477 7.79 7.45 -0.79
CA ARG A 477 6.35 7.58 -0.56
C ARG A 477 6.05 8.77 0.35
N LEU A 478 6.78 8.92 1.46
CA LEU A 478 6.58 10.02 2.41
C LEU A 478 6.95 11.41 1.86
N ARG A 479 7.97 11.51 1.00
CA ARG A 479 8.41 12.80 0.44
C ARG A 479 7.66 13.19 -0.84
N SER A 480 7.16 12.22 -1.60
CA SER A 480 6.40 12.48 -2.84
C SER A 480 5.03 13.12 -2.62
N THR A 481 4.48 13.10 -1.40
CA THR A 481 3.27 13.88 -1.05
C THR A 481 3.45 15.38 -1.28
N ARG A 482 4.69 15.88 -1.30
CA ARG A 482 5.03 17.27 -1.66
C ARG A 482 4.60 17.64 -3.08
N ALA A 483 4.48 16.68 -4.00
CA ALA A 483 3.98 16.93 -5.35
C ALA A 483 2.56 17.54 -5.36
N LEU A 484 1.79 17.36 -4.28
CA LEU A 484 0.46 17.94 -4.14
C LEU A 484 0.45 19.46 -3.93
N TRP A 485 1.52 20.07 -3.42
CA TRP A 485 1.47 21.48 -2.96
C TRP A 485 2.78 22.26 -3.10
N ASP A 486 3.93 21.59 -3.06
CA ASP A 486 5.23 22.26 -2.95
C ASP A 486 5.82 22.59 -4.33
N ALA A 487 5.79 23.87 -4.69
CA ALA A 487 6.36 24.37 -5.94
C ALA A 487 7.88 24.21 -6.06
N ALA A 488 8.59 23.90 -4.96
CA ALA A 488 10.02 23.62 -4.96
C ALA A 488 10.35 22.11 -5.03
N TYR A 489 9.36 21.22 -4.92
CA TYR A 489 9.57 19.78 -5.06
C TYR A 489 9.54 19.39 -6.54
N VAL A 490 10.69 18.97 -7.06
CA VAL A 490 10.78 18.33 -8.38
C VAL A 490 10.38 16.86 -8.20
N ASP A 491 9.37 16.42 -8.94
CA ASP A 491 8.85 15.07 -8.82
C ASP A 491 9.90 14.02 -9.20
N GLU A 492 10.22 13.12 -8.28
CA GLU A 492 11.23 12.06 -8.43
C GLU A 492 10.73 10.89 -9.31
N SER A 493 10.21 11.20 -10.49
CA SER A 493 9.71 10.25 -11.47
C SER A 493 10.05 10.70 -12.90
N TRP A 494 9.44 10.07 -13.91
CA TRP A 494 9.54 10.52 -15.30
C TRP A 494 9.00 11.95 -15.51
N ILE A 495 8.14 12.46 -14.62
CA ILE A 495 7.64 13.84 -14.67
C ILE A 495 8.80 14.83 -14.54
N ASN A 496 9.69 14.61 -13.56
CA ASN A 496 10.94 15.37 -13.37
C ASN A 496 10.79 16.90 -13.42
N GLU A 497 9.67 17.41 -12.92
CA GLU A 497 9.37 18.85 -12.80
C GLU A 497 8.46 19.11 -11.60
N PRO A 498 8.32 20.37 -11.14
CA PRO A 498 7.36 20.70 -10.09
C PRO A 498 5.91 20.48 -10.52
N VAL A 499 5.27 19.48 -9.90
CA VAL A 499 3.85 19.17 -10.10
C VAL A 499 2.97 20.26 -9.49
N TYR A 500 3.19 20.57 -8.20
CA TYR A 500 2.41 21.51 -7.36
C TYR A 500 0.89 21.38 -7.58
N LEU A 501 0.38 20.15 -7.51
CA LEU A 501 -0.90 19.77 -8.11
C LEU A 501 -2.08 20.66 -7.69
N ILE A 502 -2.32 20.81 -6.39
CA ILE A 502 -3.53 21.47 -5.88
C ILE A 502 -3.49 22.98 -6.17
N PRO A 503 -2.40 23.71 -5.83
CA PRO A 503 -2.31 25.12 -6.21
C PRO A 503 -2.41 25.33 -7.73
N ARG A 504 -1.82 24.45 -8.55
CA ARG A 504 -1.94 24.52 -10.02
C ARG A 504 -3.38 24.48 -10.49
N MET A 505 -4.15 23.51 -9.99
CA MET A 505 -5.54 23.34 -10.40
C MET A 505 -6.41 24.50 -9.91
N GLN A 506 -6.16 25.02 -8.71
CA GLN A 506 -6.86 26.20 -8.19
C GLN A 506 -6.56 27.45 -9.01
N GLU A 507 -5.29 27.70 -9.37
CA GLU A 507 -4.91 28.80 -10.25
C GLU A 507 -5.62 28.72 -11.62
N TRP A 508 -5.76 27.51 -12.18
CA TRP A 508 -6.49 27.30 -13.42
C TRP A 508 -8.00 27.51 -13.25
N ILE A 509 -8.59 27.00 -12.17
CA ILE A 509 -10.00 27.25 -11.84
C ILE A 509 -10.27 28.75 -11.72
N ASP A 510 -9.48 29.47 -10.94
CA ASP A 510 -9.65 30.90 -10.69
C ASP A 510 -9.44 31.74 -11.96
N SER A 511 -8.60 31.28 -12.87
CA SER A 511 -8.34 31.98 -14.13
C SER A 511 -9.41 31.73 -15.19
N TYR A 512 -9.88 30.48 -15.32
CA TYR A 512 -10.67 30.06 -16.49
C TYR A 512 -12.13 29.78 -16.18
N TYR A 513 -12.46 29.38 -14.95
CA TYR A 513 -13.85 29.18 -14.53
C TYR A 513 -14.04 29.37 -13.01
N PRO A 514 -13.97 30.63 -12.51
CA PRO A 514 -14.17 30.93 -11.10
C PRO A 514 -15.44 30.31 -10.50
N GLY A 515 -15.33 29.85 -9.26
CA GLY A 515 -16.41 29.19 -8.52
C GLY A 515 -16.62 27.71 -8.86
N THR A 516 -15.85 27.15 -9.79
CA THR A 516 -15.72 25.70 -9.96
C THR A 516 -14.92 25.14 -8.77
N LYS A 517 -15.27 23.95 -8.31
CA LYS A 517 -14.60 23.26 -7.21
C LYS A 517 -13.52 22.31 -7.72
N LEU A 518 -12.66 21.80 -6.84
CA LEU A 518 -11.64 20.81 -7.18
C LEU A 518 -11.97 19.44 -6.58
N ALA A 519 -12.02 18.41 -7.43
CA ALA A 519 -12.14 17.01 -7.04
C ALA A 519 -10.90 16.20 -7.46
N ILE A 520 -10.46 15.29 -6.58
CA ILE A 520 -9.46 14.27 -6.87
C ILE A 520 -10.13 12.90 -6.68
N THR A 521 -10.87 12.42 -7.69
CA THR A 521 -11.73 11.23 -7.51
C THR A 521 -11.00 9.90 -7.55
N GLU A 522 -9.73 9.88 -7.92
CA GLU A 522 -8.86 8.75 -7.66
C GLU A 522 -7.48 9.22 -7.24
N TYR A 523 -7.00 8.64 -6.16
CA TYR A 523 -5.60 8.71 -5.75
C TYR A 523 -5.27 7.47 -4.91
N ASN A 524 -4.01 7.05 -4.90
CA ASN A 524 -3.50 6.09 -3.91
C ASN A 524 -1.97 6.10 -3.90
N TRP A 525 -1.36 6.35 -2.74
CA TRP A 525 0.09 6.31 -2.56
C TRP A 525 0.65 4.91 -2.25
N GLY A 526 -0.20 3.90 -2.08
CA GLY A 526 0.19 2.53 -1.72
C GLY A 526 0.62 2.37 -0.26
N GLY A 527 1.06 1.17 0.10
CA GLY A 527 1.59 0.80 1.42
C GLY A 527 0.54 0.79 2.54
N LEU A 528 -0.74 0.70 2.20
CA LEU A 528 -1.86 0.79 3.15
C LEU A 528 -1.82 -0.32 4.21
N GLU A 529 -1.16 -1.44 3.93
CA GLU A 529 -0.91 -2.54 4.86
C GLU A 529 0.19 -2.25 5.90
N HIS A 530 0.89 -1.11 5.80
CA HIS A 530 2.03 -0.75 6.62
C HIS A 530 1.90 0.65 7.25
N MET A 531 2.63 0.91 8.34
CA MET A 531 2.65 2.22 8.99
C MET A 531 3.06 3.33 8.01
N ASN A 532 3.99 3.05 7.10
CA ASN A 532 4.43 4.00 6.07
C ASN A 532 3.26 4.53 5.20
N GLY A 533 2.35 3.67 4.75
CA GLY A 533 1.16 4.11 4.02
C GLY A 533 0.15 4.83 4.92
N ALA A 534 0.03 4.45 6.20
CA ALA A 534 -0.81 5.17 7.15
C ALA A 534 -0.33 6.61 7.40
N LEU A 535 0.97 6.81 7.61
CA LEU A 535 1.58 8.15 7.75
C LEU A 535 1.36 8.99 6.50
N THR A 536 1.57 8.37 5.33
CA THR A 536 1.40 9.03 4.02
C THR A 536 -0.06 9.41 3.81
N GLN A 537 -1.00 8.51 4.07
CA GLN A 537 -2.43 8.78 3.92
C GLN A 537 -2.90 9.87 4.90
N ALA A 538 -2.46 9.84 6.15
CA ALA A 538 -2.80 10.88 7.12
C ALA A 538 -2.23 12.24 6.72
N GLU A 539 -1.05 12.26 6.09
CA GLU A 539 -0.47 13.47 5.54
C GLU A 539 -1.29 13.98 4.34
N VAL A 540 -1.65 13.12 3.40
CA VAL A 540 -2.46 13.47 2.22
C VAL A 540 -3.80 14.09 2.65
N LEU A 541 -4.51 13.50 3.63
CA LEU A 541 -5.74 14.07 4.16
C LEU A 541 -5.53 15.47 4.77
N GLY A 542 -4.43 15.66 5.50
CA GLY A 542 -4.04 16.95 6.06
C GLY A 542 -3.73 17.99 4.98
N ILE A 543 -3.02 17.59 3.90
CA ILE A 543 -2.72 18.42 2.74
C ILE A 543 -4.03 18.82 2.04
N PHE A 544 -4.95 17.90 1.79
CA PHE A 544 -6.23 18.21 1.16
C PHE A 544 -7.03 19.25 1.94
N GLY A 545 -7.12 19.11 3.26
CA GLY A 545 -7.78 20.10 4.12
C GLY A 545 -7.04 21.46 4.14
N ARG A 546 -5.71 21.44 4.18
CA ARG A 546 -4.89 22.67 4.19
C ARG A 546 -4.93 23.41 2.86
N GLU A 547 -4.81 22.71 1.75
CA GLU A 547 -4.76 23.31 0.41
C GLU A 547 -6.15 23.60 -0.16
N GLY A 548 -7.24 23.09 0.44
CA GLY A 548 -8.60 23.42 0.00
C GLY A 548 -9.08 22.59 -1.19
N VAL A 549 -8.85 21.27 -1.16
CA VAL A 549 -9.55 20.33 -2.04
C VAL A 549 -11.02 20.23 -1.61
N ASP A 550 -11.95 20.19 -2.57
CA ASP A 550 -13.38 20.13 -2.25
C ASP A 550 -13.91 18.71 -2.12
N LEU A 551 -13.35 17.73 -2.84
CA LEU A 551 -13.76 16.33 -2.82
C LEU A 551 -12.57 15.43 -3.17
N ALA A 552 -12.39 14.31 -2.46
CA ALA A 552 -11.38 13.34 -2.82
C ALA A 552 -11.83 11.92 -2.46
N THR A 553 -11.51 10.95 -3.31
CA THR A 553 -11.84 9.55 -3.08
C THR A 553 -10.63 8.66 -3.35
N ILE A 554 -10.13 7.96 -2.32
CA ILE A 554 -9.03 7.00 -2.50
C ILE A 554 -9.49 5.83 -3.39
N TRP A 555 -8.65 5.41 -4.34
CA TRP A 555 -8.89 4.21 -5.15
C TRP A 555 -8.28 2.99 -4.45
N ASP A 556 -8.92 1.82 -4.53
CA ASP A 556 -8.53 0.61 -3.78
C ASP A 556 -8.39 0.90 -2.27
N PRO A 557 -9.52 1.20 -1.58
CA PRO A 557 -9.50 1.65 -0.19
C PRO A 557 -8.95 0.57 0.74
N PRO A 558 -8.37 0.96 1.90
CA PRO A 558 -7.82 0.01 2.85
C PRO A 558 -8.91 -0.90 3.43
N ALA A 559 -8.54 -2.15 3.72
CA ALA A 559 -9.36 -3.00 4.57
C ALA A 559 -9.44 -2.43 5.99
N ALA A 560 -10.54 -2.70 6.72
CA ALA A 560 -10.81 -2.09 8.02
C ALA A 560 -9.71 -2.35 9.07
N ASN A 561 -8.96 -3.45 8.97
CA ASN A 561 -7.87 -3.81 9.86
C ASN A 561 -6.48 -3.31 9.41
N GLN A 562 -6.37 -2.70 8.23
CA GLN A 562 -5.10 -2.21 7.71
C GLN A 562 -4.74 -0.83 8.31
N PRO A 563 -3.44 -0.53 8.47
CA PRO A 563 -2.95 0.78 8.90
C PRO A 563 -3.53 1.96 8.13
N GLY A 564 -3.74 1.82 6.81
CA GLY A 564 -4.38 2.86 5.99
C GLY A 564 -5.76 3.28 6.49
N ALA A 565 -6.57 2.37 7.03
CA ALA A 565 -7.89 2.70 7.57
C ALA A 565 -7.78 3.52 8.88
N TYR A 566 -6.74 3.30 9.68
CA TYR A 566 -6.49 4.10 10.88
C TYR A 566 -6.11 5.54 10.57
N ALA A 567 -5.50 5.81 9.42
CA ALA A 567 -5.30 7.18 8.96
C ALA A 567 -6.64 7.93 8.83
N PHE A 568 -7.68 7.30 8.26
CA PHE A 568 -9.03 7.88 8.21
C PHE A 568 -9.66 7.99 9.61
N ARG A 569 -9.52 6.96 10.46
CA ARG A 569 -10.03 7.02 11.84
C ARG A 569 -9.44 8.17 12.64
N MET A 570 -8.16 8.51 12.46
CA MET A 570 -7.55 9.67 13.12
C MET A 570 -8.25 11.00 12.79
N TYR A 571 -8.91 11.11 11.63
CA TYR A 571 -9.67 12.30 11.23
C TYR A 571 -11.19 12.18 11.50
N LEU A 572 -11.76 10.99 11.38
CA LEU A 572 -13.21 10.78 11.38
C LEU A 572 -13.78 10.08 12.62
N ASN A 573 -12.97 9.33 13.36
CA ASN A 573 -13.40 8.50 14.47
C ASN A 573 -12.25 8.20 15.46
N TYR A 574 -11.53 9.22 15.91
CA TYR A 574 -10.25 9.02 16.60
C TYR A 574 -10.39 8.41 18.01
N ASP A 575 -11.57 8.52 18.60
CA ASP A 575 -11.90 8.06 19.96
C ASP A 575 -12.85 6.85 19.98
N GLY A 576 -13.18 6.29 18.80
CA GLY A 576 -14.16 5.22 18.64
C GLY A 576 -15.62 5.64 18.91
N ASN A 577 -15.87 6.94 19.14
CA ASN A 577 -17.18 7.52 19.48
C ASN A 577 -17.57 8.67 18.53
N ASN A 578 -17.12 8.61 17.27
CA ASN A 578 -17.30 9.63 16.23
C ASN A 578 -16.63 10.97 16.54
N GLY A 579 -15.55 10.98 17.32
CA GLY A 579 -14.66 12.12 17.45
C GLY A 579 -14.05 12.49 16.09
N ARG A 580 -14.23 13.75 15.67
CA ARG A 580 -13.77 14.27 14.37
C ARG A 580 -12.76 15.39 14.52
N PHE A 581 -11.83 15.44 13.57
CA PHE A 581 -10.96 16.60 13.34
C PHE A 581 -11.80 17.86 13.08
N GLY A 582 -11.22 19.05 13.29
CA GLY A 582 -11.90 20.31 13.08
C GLY A 582 -12.23 20.57 11.61
N ASP A 583 -13.22 21.43 11.39
CA ASP A 583 -13.81 21.77 10.08
C ASP A 583 -13.32 23.11 9.54
N THR A 584 -12.54 23.87 10.31
CA THR A 584 -11.85 25.08 9.83
C THR A 584 -10.35 24.86 9.89
N SER A 585 -9.69 24.83 8.73
CA SER A 585 -8.23 24.82 8.63
C SER A 585 -7.64 26.08 9.26
N ILE A 586 -6.43 26.00 9.79
CA ILE A 586 -5.66 27.15 10.28
C ILE A 586 -4.21 27.05 9.82
N TYR A 587 -3.46 28.14 9.96
CA TYR A 587 -2.02 28.10 9.77
C TYR A 587 -1.36 27.14 10.78
N ALA A 588 -0.64 26.15 10.24
CA ALA A 588 0.21 25.23 10.97
C ALA A 588 1.46 24.96 10.14
N ASN A 589 2.63 25.10 10.75
CA ASN A 589 3.92 24.99 10.06
C ASN A 589 4.93 24.19 10.89
N SER A 590 5.69 23.36 10.19
CA SER A 590 6.89 22.70 10.71
C SER A 590 8.12 23.29 10.03
N ASN A 591 9.16 23.63 10.79
CA ASN A 591 10.42 24.07 10.17
C ASN A 591 11.23 22.92 9.53
N ASP A 592 10.77 21.66 9.67
CA ASP A 592 11.28 20.50 8.93
C ASP A 592 10.15 19.47 8.72
N GLN A 593 9.25 19.77 7.76
CA GLN A 593 8.12 18.89 7.41
C GLN A 593 8.56 17.53 6.82
N SER A 594 9.83 17.41 6.39
CA SER A 594 10.39 16.13 5.94
C SER A 594 10.51 15.13 7.08
N LYS A 595 10.65 15.61 8.33
CA LYS A 595 10.72 14.78 9.54
C LYS A 595 9.39 14.73 10.27
N VAL A 596 8.78 15.88 10.53
CA VAL A 596 7.52 15.97 11.27
C VAL A 596 6.58 16.93 10.57
N ALA A 597 5.44 16.42 10.10
CA ALA A 597 4.37 17.24 9.53
C ALA A 597 3.35 17.64 10.62
N ILE A 598 2.72 18.80 10.46
CA ILE A 598 1.65 19.28 11.33
C ILE A 598 0.50 19.86 10.50
N TYR A 599 -0.73 19.51 10.86
CA TYR A 599 -1.96 20.06 10.31
C TYR A 599 -2.85 20.50 11.46
N GLY A 600 -3.32 21.75 11.41
CA GLY A 600 -4.12 22.36 12.46
C GLY A 600 -5.51 22.70 11.97
N SER A 601 -6.51 22.50 12.83
CA SER A 601 -7.87 22.98 12.60
C SER A 601 -8.52 23.46 13.89
N VAL A 602 -9.56 24.28 13.75
CA VAL A 602 -10.49 24.62 14.83
C VAL A 602 -11.82 23.96 14.52
N ARG A 603 -12.38 23.24 15.50
CA ARG A 603 -13.71 22.66 15.43
C ARG A 603 -14.76 23.74 15.72
N SER A 604 -15.60 24.05 14.74
CA SER A 604 -16.55 25.17 14.83
C SER A 604 -17.63 24.99 15.89
N SER A 605 -17.95 23.75 16.26
CA SER A 605 -19.00 23.46 17.24
C SER A 605 -18.66 23.90 18.68
N ASP A 606 -17.37 23.96 19.04
CA ASP A 606 -16.93 24.27 20.41
C ASP A 606 -15.62 25.07 20.50
N GLY A 607 -15.00 25.42 19.38
CA GLY A 607 -13.75 26.16 19.30
C GLY A 607 -12.51 25.35 19.65
N THR A 608 -12.62 24.04 19.83
CA THR A 608 -11.49 23.15 20.16
C THR A 608 -10.41 23.22 19.07
N LEU A 609 -9.15 23.42 19.47
CA LEU A 609 -8.01 23.34 18.58
C LEU A 609 -7.57 21.88 18.43
N MET A 610 -7.47 21.41 17.19
CA MET A 610 -7.14 20.04 16.83
C MET A 610 -5.83 20.04 16.03
N LEU A 611 -4.83 19.28 16.47
CA LEU A 611 -3.53 19.20 15.80
C LEU A 611 -3.20 17.75 15.45
N ILE A 612 -3.19 17.41 14.16
CA ILE A 612 -2.60 16.16 13.68
C ILE A 612 -1.10 16.42 13.46
N ILE A 613 -0.26 15.65 14.16
CA ILE A 613 1.20 15.72 14.07
C ILE A 613 1.72 14.34 13.69
N ILE A 614 2.50 14.27 12.60
CA ILE A 614 2.95 13.02 11.98
C ILE A 614 4.47 12.96 12.08
N ASN A 615 5.01 12.03 12.87
CA ASN A 615 6.44 11.75 12.90
C ASN A 615 6.78 10.73 11.82
N LYS A 616 7.54 11.17 10.81
CA LYS A 616 8.00 10.36 9.68
C LYS A 616 9.35 9.69 9.93
N THR A 617 9.99 9.98 11.06
CA THR A 617 11.31 9.44 11.39
C THR A 617 11.20 8.07 12.04
N LYS A 618 12.21 7.24 11.84
CA LYS A 618 12.35 5.90 12.45
C LYS A 618 12.74 5.96 13.93
N SER A 619 12.68 7.13 14.56
CA SER A 619 13.03 7.34 15.96
C SER A 619 12.01 8.24 16.65
N ALA A 620 11.86 8.09 17.96
CA ALA A 620 11.01 9.00 18.71
C ALA A 620 11.63 10.40 18.76
N VAL A 621 10.81 11.43 18.62
CA VAL A 621 11.22 12.84 18.70
C VAL A 621 10.33 13.60 19.67
N THR A 622 10.86 14.68 20.24
CA THR A 622 10.06 15.65 21.00
C THR A 622 10.12 17.01 20.31
N SER A 623 8.98 17.53 19.89
CA SER A 623 8.88 18.79 19.14
C SER A 623 8.19 19.87 19.98
N PRO A 624 8.78 21.07 20.13
CA PRO A 624 8.08 22.20 20.75
C PRO A 624 7.00 22.73 19.80
N VAL A 625 5.80 22.98 20.33
CA VAL A 625 4.65 23.53 19.61
C VAL A 625 4.30 24.89 20.18
N SER A 626 4.38 25.94 19.37
CA SER A 626 3.98 27.31 19.73
C SER A 626 2.53 27.56 19.32
N LEU A 627 1.68 27.91 20.28
CA LEU A 627 0.24 28.09 20.12
C LEU A 627 -0.14 29.58 20.05
N ASN A 628 -0.04 30.19 18.87
CA ASN A 628 -0.39 31.61 18.73
C ASN A 628 -1.91 31.80 18.64
N ASN A 629 -2.39 32.86 19.29
CA ASN A 629 -3.80 33.28 19.28
C ASN A 629 -4.81 32.24 19.81
N PHE A 630 -4.36 31.29 20.64
CA PHE A 630 -5.20 30.28 21.25
C PHE A 630 -5.16 30.36 22.78
N SER A 631 -6.32 30.29 23.43
CA SER A 631 -6.45 30.25 24.89
C SER A 631 -6.80 28.83 25.34
N SER A 632 -5.78 28.05 25.71
CA SER A 632 -5.95 26.68 26.22
C SER A 632 -6.51 26.67 27.64
N ASN A 633 -7.25 25.61 27.98
CA ASN A 633 -7.62 25.27 29.36
C ASN A 633 -6.45 24.73 30.21
N GLY A 634 -5.23 24.68 29.65
CA GLY A 634 -4.02 24.20 30.31
C GLY A 634 -3.69 22.72 30.05
N GLN A 635 -4.53 21.99 29.30
CA GLN A 635 -4.31 20.59 28.95
C GLN A 635 -4.62 20.29 27.47
N ALA A 636 -3.93 19.28 26.94
CA ALA A 636 -4.21 18.68 25.65
C ALA A 636 -4.46 17.18 25.85
N GLU A 637 -5.56 16.65 25.32
CA GLU A 637 -5.73 15.20 25.19
C GLU A 637 -4.91 14.69 24.02
N VAL A 638 -4.44 13.43 24.08
CA VAL A 638 -3.57 12.86 23.06
C VAL A 638 -4.11 11.50 22.62
N TYR A 639 -4.33 11.35 21.31
CA TYR A 639 -4.70 10.10 20.67
C TYR A 639 -3.61 9.71 19.68
N ARG A 640 -3.21 8.44 19.66
CA ARG A 640 -2.02 7.99 18.94
C ARG A 640 -2.24 6.69 18.18
N TYR A 641 -1.80 6.69 16.94
CA TYR A 641 -1.64 5.48 16.13
C TYR A 641 -0.15 5.29 15.78
N SER A 642 0.39 4.10 16.06
CA SER A 642 1.81 3.76 15.85
C SER A 642 2.04 2.25 15.86
N SER A 643 3.26 1.81 15.57
CA SER A 643 3.65 0.39 15.60
C SER A 643 3.54 -0.25 16.99
N ALA A 644 3.39 0.55 18.05
CA ALA A 644 3.09 0.05 19.39
C ALA A 644 1.72 -0.67 19.47
N ASN A 645 0.77 -0.27 18.63
CA ASN A 645 -0.51 -0.96 18.50
C ASN A 645 -1.13 -0.70 17.11
N LEU A 646 -0.95 -1.64 16.19
CA LEU A 646 -1.51 -1.53 14.84
C LEU A 646 -3.02 -1.75 14.77
N ASN A 647 -3.64 -2.22 15.87
CA ASN A 647 -5.04 -2.61 15.94
C ASN A 647 -5.91 -1.60 16.71
N ALA A 648 -5.35 -0.48 17.18
CA ALA A 648 -6.13 0.54 17.87
C ALA A 648 -5.45 1.91 17.87
N ILE A 649 -6.28 2.95 17.93
CA ILE A 649 -5.83 4.28 18.38
C ILE A 649 -5.78 4.26 19.91
N VAL A 650 -4.66 4.64 20.48
CA VAL A 650 -4.45 4.67 21.93
C VAL A 650 -4.67 6.08 22.45
N ARG A 651 -5.51 6.23 23.49
CA ARG A 651 -5.63 7.47 24.25
C ARG A 651 -4.55 7.51 25.32
N ASP A 652 -3.58 8.41 25.14
CA ASP A 652 -2.50 8.62 26.10
C ASP A 652 -2.95 9.55 27.25
N GLY A 653 -2.06 9.73 28.24
CA GLY A 653 -2.26 10.73 29.28
C GLY A 653 -2.26 12.15 28.73
N ASN A 654 -3.05 13.03 29.35
CA ASN A 654 -3.11 14.45 28.97
C ASN A 654 -1.72 15.11 29.10
N VAL A 655 -1.39 15.98 28.14
CA VAL A 655 -0.16 16.78 28.16
C VAL A 655 -0.48 18.19 28.65
N SER A 656 0.38 18.74 29.51
CA SER A 656 0.22 20.10 30.03
C SER A 656 0.56 21.14 28.96
N VAL A 657 -0.26 22.19 28.87
CA VAL A 657 -0.03 23.35 28.02
C VAL A 657 0.34 24.52 28.94
N SER A 658 1.53 25.10 28.74
CA SER A 658 2.00 26.21 29.56
C SER A 658 2.62 27.32 28.72
N GLY A 659 2.34 28.57 29.06
CA GLY A 659 2.88 29.74 28.35
C GLY A 659 2.59 29.74 26.85
N ASN A 660 1.41 29.26 26.42
CA ASN A 660 1.05 29.06 25.00
C ASN A 660 2.01 28.12 24.25
N THR A 661 2.64 27.19 24.96
CA THR A 661 3.50 26.16 24.37
C THR A 661 3.11 24.77 24.85
N LEU A 662 3.33 23.80 23.98
CA LEU A 662 3.13 22.37 24.20
C LEU A 662 4.42 21.64 23.80
N SER A 663 4.84 20.66 24.58
CA SER A 663 5.93 19.74 24.18
C SER A 663 5.31 18.45 23.64
N ALA A 664 5.39 18.24 22.33
CA ALA A 664 4.82 17.08 21.68
C ALA A 664 5.84 15.94 21.61
N TYR A 665 5.71 14.95 22.50
CA TYR A 665 6.40 13.67 22.35
C TYR A 665 5.73 12.85 21.24
N LEU A 666 6.50 12.39 20.27
CA LEU A 666 6.03 11.65 19.09
C LEU A 666 6.87 10.38 18.92
N PRO A 667 6.30 9.17 19.10
CA PRO A 667 6.99 7.93 18.81
C PRO A 667 7.46 7.85 17.36
N ALA A 668 8.44 6.98 17.09
CA ALA A 668 8.87 6.66 15.74
C ALA A 668 7.66 6.27 14.88
N GLU A 669 7.61 6.79 13.65
CA GLU A 669 6.58 6.43 12.66
C GLU A 669 5.16 6.43 13.25
N SER A 670 4.69 7.62 13.68
CA SER A 670 3.42 7.74 14.39
C SER A 670 2.57 8.91 13.91
N ILE A 671 1.25 8.74 14.07
CA ILE A 671 0.24 9.79 13.91
C ILE A 671 -0.27 10.13 15.31
N SER A 672 -0.16 11.39 15.72
CA SER A 672 -0.66 11.87 17.00
C SER A 672 -1.67 13.00 16.79
N LEU A 673 -2.86 12.86 17.37
CA LEU A 673 -3.85 13.93 17.46
C LEU A 673 -3.78 14.56 18.85
N PHE A 674 -3.57 15.87 18.90
CA PHE A 674 -3.72 16.66 20.12
C PHE A 674 -5.06 17.40 20.07
N VAL A 675 -5.88 17.20 21.10
CA VAL A 675 -7.19 17.84 21.26
C VAL A 675 -7.06 18.86 22.38
N LEU A 676 -7.15 20.15 22.06
CA LEU A 676 -6.98 21.25 23.00
C LEU A 676 -8.31 22.01 23.15
N PRO A 677 -9.10 21.72 24.19
CA PRO A 677 -10.32 22.47 24.46
C PRO A 677 -9.99 23.93 24.80
N THR A 678 -10.93 24.82 24.47
CA THR A 678 -10.83 26.22 24.89
C THR A 678 -10.90 26.33 26.42
N GLY A 679 -10.11 27.22 26.99
CA GLY A 679 -10.29 27.64 28.39
C GLY A 679 -11.67 28.25 28.56
N THR A 680 -12.30 28.06 29.74
CA THR A 680 -13.54 28.76 30.08
C THR A 680 -13.35 30.24 29.81
N ALA A 681 -14.11 30.76 28.83
CA ALA A 681 -14.06 32.16 28.49
C ALA A 681 -14.41 32.99 29.73
N VAL A 682 -13.48 33.83 30.20
CA VAL A 682 -13.91 35.08 30.82
C VAL A 682 -14.64 35.83 29.71
N PRO A 683 -15.93 36.18 29.87
CA PRO A 683 -16.65 36.92 28.85
C PRO A 683 -15.84 38.17 28.51
N PRO A 684 -15.63 38.51 27.22
CA PRO A 684 -15.05 39.80 26.90
C PRO A 684 -15.91 40.87 27.57
N THR A 685 -15.29 41.69 28.42
CA THR A 685 -15.96 42.87 28.97
C THR A 685 -16.35 43.73 27.77
N ALA A 686 -17.66 43.92 27.57
CA ALA A 686 -18.18 44.74 26.49
C ALA A 686 -17.51 46.12 26.54
N THR A 687 -16.60 46.37 25.59
CA THR A 687 -16.12 47.72 25.35
C THR A 687 -17.15 48.38 24.46
N ASN A 688 -17.86 49.38 24.99
CA ASN A 688 -18.87 50.13 24.26
C ASN A 688 -18.31 50.61 22.91
N THR A 689 -18.81 50.03 21.83
CA THR A 689 -18.59 50.56 20.48
C THR A 689 -19.44 51.82 20.34
N PRO A 690 -18.89 52.99 19.99
CA PRO A 690 -19.70 54.17 19.70
C PRO A 690 -20.62 53.91 18.52
N GLN A 691 -21.90 54.26 18.69
CA GLN A 691 -22.93 54.21 17.66
C GLN A 691 -22.52 55.06 16.43
N PRO A 692 -22.58 54.53 15.19
CA PRO A 692 -22.25 55.31 14.00
C PRO A 692 -23.27 56.43 13.80
N THR A 693 -22.78 57.66 13.70
CA THR A 693 -23.57 58.84 13.31
C THR A 693 -23.62 58.90 11.79
N ALA A 694 -24.83 58.95 11.22
CA ALA A 694 -25.03 59.07 9.78
C ALA A 694 -24.46 60.39 9.24
N THR A 695 -23.57 60.32 8.24
CA THR A 695 -23.11 61.47 7.47
C THR A 695 -23.44 61.26 6.00
N ASN A 696 -23.97 62.30 5.36
CA ASN A 696 -24.56 62.28 4.02
C ASN A 696 -23.56 61.89 2.91
N THR A 697 -23.99 60.97 2.05
CA THR A 697 -23.35 60.56 0.80
C THR A 697 -23.36 61.69 -0.24
N PRO A 698 -22.20 62.11 -0.79
CA PRO A 698 -22.17 62.93 -2.00
C PRO A 698 -22.39 62.07 -3.25
N VAL A 699 -23.23 62.57 -4.16
CA VAL A 699 -23.53 62.02 -5.49
C VAL A 699 -22.28 62.09 -6.39
N PRO A 700 -21.93 61.02 -7.16
CA PRO A 700 -20.81 61.08 -8.09
C PRO A 700 -21.16 61.89 -9.34
N THR A 701 -20.30 62.85 -9.68
CA THR A 701 -20.34 63.59 -10.95
C THR A 701 -19.49 62.85 -11.99
N ALA A 702 -20.04 62.63 -13.19
CA ALA A 702 -19.35 61.98 -14.30
C ALA A 702 -18.18 62.83 -14.82
N THR A 703 -17.03 62.21 -15.12
CA THR A 703 -15.95 62.83 -15.91
C THR A 703 -15.32 61.76 -16.82
N ASN A 704 -15.05 62.18 -18.06
CA ASN A 704 -14.72 61.33 -19.21
C ASN A 704 -13.38 60.58 -19.11
N THR A 705 -13.40 59.37 -19.67
CA THR A 705 -12.30 58.43 -19.88
C THR A 705 -11.19 59.00 -20.78
N PRO A 706 -9.90 58.89 -20.41
CA PRO A 706 -8.79 58.98 -21.36
C PRO A 706 -8.41 57.60 -21.92
N GLN A 707 -8.27 57.56 -23.24
CA GLN A 707 -7.73 56.45 -24.04
C GLN A 707 -6.24 56.20 -23.72
N PRO A 708 -5.79 54.95 -23.49
CA PRO A 708 -4.37 54.67 -23.25
C PRO A 708 -3.57 54.79 -24.55
N THR A 709 -2.51 55.59 -24.49
CA THR A 709 -1.48 55.73 -25.53
C THR A 709 -0.29 54.85 -25.14
N ALA A 710 0.18 54.00 -26.07
CA ALA A 710 1.29 53.09 -25.86
C ALA A 710 2.60 53.85 -25.58
N THR A 711 3.28 53.49 -24.49
CA THR A 711 4.64 53.94 -24.16
C THR A 711 5.54 52.71 -24.13
N ASN A 712 6.59 52.72 -24.95
CA ASN A 712 7.59 51.65 -25.00
C ASN A 712 8.50 51.71 -23.77
N THR A 713 8.44 50.68 -22.92
CA THR A 713 9.40 50.47 -21.82
C THR A 713 10.61 49.67 -22.34
N PRO A 714 11.86 50.12 -22.12
CA PRO A 714 13.05 49.41 -22.58
C PRO A 714 13.20 48.02 -21.94
N GLY A 715 13.56 47.03 -22.74
CA GLY A 715 13.85 45.67 -22.29
C GLY A 715 15.11 45.59 -21.40
N PRO A 716 15.15 44.65 -20.44
CA PRO A 716 16.31 44.47 -19.58
C PRO A 716 17.51 43.93 -20.38
N THR A 717 18.59 44.71 -20.38
CA THR A 717 19.91 44.35 -20.87
C THR A 717 20.50 43.22 -20.01
N ALA A 718 21.01 42.17 -20.66
CA ALA A 718 21.67 41.05 -20.00
C ALA A 718 22.94 41.49 -19.25
N THR A 719 22.97 41.23 -17.94
CA THR A 719 24.19 41.28 -17.13
C THR A 719 24.83 39.90 -17.19
N ASN A 720 26.08 39.83 -17.65
CA ASN A 720 26.89 38.62 -17.61
C ASN A 720 27.18 38.23 -16.15
N THR A 721 26.36 37.35 -15.59
CA THR A 721 26.66 36.64 -14.35
C THR A 721 27.78 35.61 -14.63
N PRO A 722 28.82 35.49 -13.79
CA PRO A 722 29.90 34.54 -14.00
C PRO A 722 29.38 33.11 -14.13
N ALA A 723 29.95 32.35 -15.06
CA ALA A 723 29.69 30.92 -15.20
C ALA A 723 29.86 30.21 -13.83
N PRO A 724 28.93 29.31 -13.46
CA PRO A 724 29.09 28.52 -12.25
C PRO A 724 30.40 27.73 -12.38
N THR A 725 31.33 28.00 -11.46
CA THR A 725 32.47 27.13 -11.28
C THR A 725 31.92 25.77 -10.88
N VAL A 726 32.22 24.75 -11.68
CA VAL A 726 31.88 23.36 -11.40
C VAL A 726 32.58 23.00 -10.09
N THR A 727 31.86 23.09 -8.97
CA THR A 727 32.26 22.38 -7.77
C THR A 727 32.09 20.90 -8.10
N ALA A 728 33.20 20.18 -8.12
CA ALA A 728 33.21 18.74 -8.38
C ALA A 728 32.13 18.06 -7.55
N VAL A 729 31.22 17.37 -8.24
CA VAL A 729 30.38 16.33 -7.65
C VAL A 729 31.31 15.43 -6.86
N ALA A 730 31.04 15.24 -5.57
CA ALA A 730 31.76 14.25 -4.80
C ALA A 730 31.69 12.92 -5.57
N PRO A 731 32.83 12.28 -5.90
CA PRO A 731 32.81 11.07 -6.72
C PRO A 731 31.86 10.05 -6.08
N SER A 732 31.04 9.40 -6.90
CA SER A 732 30.19 8.30 -6.46
C SER A 732 31.07 7.28 -5.74
N CYS A 733 30.66 6.89 -4.53
CA CYS A 733 31.33 5.86 -3.74
C CYS A 733 31.56 4.54 -4.48
N ASN A 734 30.71 4.26 -5.48
CA ASN A 734 30.80 3.08 -6.34
C ASN A 734 31.72 3.35 -7.54
N LEU A 735 32.72 2.47 -7.71
CA LEU A 735 33.67 2.48 -8.81
C LEU A 735 33.13 1.82 -10.09
N LEU A 736 31.91 1.25 -10.03
CA LEU A 736 31.20 0.67 -11.17
C LEU A 736 30.15 1.66 -11.71
N GLN A 737 29.91 1.60 -13.02
CA GLN A 737 28.88 2.35 -13.73
C GLN A 737 27.63 1.50 -13.95
N ASN A 738 26.45 2.15 -13.93
CA ASN A 738 25.15 1.48 -14.14
C ASN A 738 25.01 0.23 -13.27
N ASP A 739 25.30 0.41 -11.99
CA ASP A 739 25.29 -0.63 -10.97
C ASP A 739 23.89 -1.16 -10.66
N SER A 740 22.87 -0.34 -10.88
CA SER A 740 21.46 -0.68 -10.72
C SER A 740 20.79 -1.21 -11.99
N PHE A 741 21.49 -1.34 -13.12
CA PHE A 741 20.94 -1.81 -14.41
C PHE A 741 19.72 -1.07 -14.98
N GLU A 742 19.34 0.07 -14.42
CA GLU A 742 18.25 0.96 -14.88
C GLU A 742 18.43 1.47 -16.32
N ASN A 743 19.68 1.48 -16.80
CA ASN A 743 20.00 1.78 -18.20
C ASN A 743 20.41 0.52 -18.98
N GLY A 744 19.74 -0.60 -18.70
CA GLY A 744 20.02 -1.91 -19.28
C GLY A 744 21.42 -2.41 -18.89
N THR A 745 22.16 -2.99 -19.83
CA THR A 745 23.54 -3.48 -19.59
C THR A 745 24.61 -2.48 -20.05
N ASN A 746 24.27 -1.20 -20.21
CA ASN A 746 25.22 -0.16 -20.62
C ASN A 746 26.37 -0.07 -19.59
N GLY A 747 27.61 -0.01 -20.07
CA GLY A 747 28.81 -0.04 -19.21
C GLY A 747 29.27 -1.43 -18.76
N TRP A 748 28.48 -2.48 -19.02
CA TRP A 748 28.83 -3.87 -18.71
C TRP A 748 29.20 -4.65 -19.98
N THR A 749 30.27 -5.45 -19.89
CA THR A 749 30.59 -6.43 -20.94
C THR A 749 29.77 -7.69 -20.66
N VAL A 750 28.88 -8.05 -21.56
CA VAL A 750 27.97 -9.19 -21.42
C VAL A 750 28.30 -10.28 -22.44
N ASN A 751 28.09 -11.54 -22.09
CA ASN A 751 28.07 -12.64 -23.04
C ASN A 751 26.61 -13.02 -23.42
N SER A 752 26.43 -14.09 -24.21
CA SER A 752 25.10 -14.49 -24.68
C SER A 752 24.19 -14.97 -23.54
N SER A 753 22.94 -14.50 -23.51
CA SER A 753 21.88 -14.83 -22.52
C SER A 753 21.83 -13.95 -21.27
N VAL A 754 22.25 -12.68 -21.40
CA VAL A 754 22.05 -11.62 -20.41
C VAL A 754 21.02 -10.63 -20.94
N SER A 755 19.98 -10.30 -20.17
CA SER A 755 18.95 -9.33 -20.57
C SER A 755 18.40 -8.56 -19.36
N PRO A 756 18.11 -7.25 -19.49
CA PRO A 756 17.42 -6.51 -18.45
C PRO A 756 15.98 -7.02 -18.28
N VAL A 757 15.47 -7.00 -17.06
CA VAL A 757 14.12 -7.46 -16.70
C VAL A 757 13.55 -6.62 -15.57
N ASN A 758 12.22 -6.51 -15.51
CA ASN A 758 11.53 -5.68 -14.52
C ASN A 758 11.34 -6.38 -13.16
N ASP A 759 12.21 -7.34 -12.87
CA ASP A 759 12.20 -8.14 -11.66
C ASP A 759 13.40 -7.72 -10.82
N ALA A 760 13.35 -6.51 -10.25
CA ALA A 760 14.46 -5.82 -9.63
C ALA A 760 14.43 -5.87 -8.09
N TYR A 761 15.60 -5.76 -7.46
CA TYR A 761 15.75 -5.54 -6.02
C TYR A 761 15.65 -4.06 -5.67
N ASP A 762 16.23 -3.18 -6.49
CA ASP A 762 16.23 -1.73 -6.36
C ASP A 762 15.98 -1.10 -7.75
N GLY A 763 15.20 -0.03 -7.86
CA GLY A 763 14.84 0.55 -9.16
C GLY A 763 13.76 -0.23 -9.95
N VAL A 764 13.76 -0.12 -11.28
CA VAL A 764 12.80 -0.77 -12.19
C VAL A 764 13.39 -1.91 -13.02
N ALA A 765 14.71 -2.04 -13.13
CA ALA A 765 15.35 -3.04 -13.99
C ALA A 765 16.55 -3.72 -13.32
N ALA A 766 16.46 -5.03 -13.09
CA ALA A 766 17.62 -5.86 -12.81
C ALA A 766 18.14 -6.52 -14.08
N VAL A 767 19.31 -7.15 -14.00
CA VAL A 767 19.82 -7.99 -15.08
C VAL A 767 19.54 -9.46 -14.81
N MET A 768 18.99 -10.17 -15.81
CA MET A 768 18.78 -11.62 -15.78
C MET A 768 19.84 -12.33 -16.64
N LEU A 769 20.53 -13.30 -16.04
CA LEU A 769 21.35 -14.31 -16.69
C LEU A 769 20.49 -15.58 -16.90
N GLY A 770 20.22 -15.90 -18.16
CA GLY A 770 19.27 -16.94 -18.57
C GLY A 770 19.79 -18.38 -18.55
N ARG A 771 19.07 -19.28 -19.26
CA ARG A 771 19.24 -20.75 -19.19
C ARG A 771 20.46 -21.31 -19.97
N ARG A 772 21.47 -20.50 -20.24
CA ARG A 772 22.75 -20.93 -20.83
C ARG A 772 23.87 -20.26 -20.04
N PRO A 773 25.10 -20.82 -20.04
CA PRO A 773 26.22 -20.17 -19.39
C PRO A 773 26.31 -18.69 -19.80
N ALA A 774 26.15 -17.82 -18.82
CA ALA A 774 26.01 -16.40 -18.98
C ALA A 774 26.87 -15.70 -17.92
N SER A 775 27.46 -14.57 -18.30
CA SER A 775 28.25 -13.73 -17.42
C SER A 775 28.25 -12.30 -17.90
N LEU A 776 28.41 -11.40 -16.95
CA LEU A 776 28.67 -10.00 -17.19
C LEU A 776 29.77 -9.51 -16.27
N PHE A 777 30.57 -8.56 -16.75
CA PHE A 777 31.62 -7.96 -15.94
C PHE A 777 31.88 -6.49 -16.30
N GLN A 778 32.49 -5.78 -15.35
CA GLN A 778 33.04 -4.43 -15.55
C GLN A 778 34.43 -4.35 -14.91
N THR A 779 35.35 -3.69 -15.59
CA THR A 779 36.74 -3.51 -15.15
C THR A 779 37.01 -2.03 -14.89
N THR A 780 37.58 -1.70 -13.73
CA THR A 780 37.86 -0.33 -13.30
C THR A 780 39.29 -0.22 -12.75
N PRO A 781 39.94 0.96 -12.78
CA PRO A 781 41.26 1.13 -12.17
C PRO A 781 41.27 0.77 -10.68
N ALA A 782 42.34 0.13 -10.22
CA ALA A 782 42.52 -0.22 -8.81
C ALA A 782 43.98 -0.12 -8.38
N THR A 783 44.19 0.28 -7.13
CA THR A 783 45.50 0.52 -6.53
C THR A 783 45.95 -0.64 -5.65
N ALA A 784 47.16 -1.14 -5.86
CA ALA A 784 47.77 -2.17 -5.01
C ALA A 784 47.82 -1.74 -3.53
N GLY A 785 47.57 -2.69 -2.63
CA GLY A 785 47.54 -2.46 -1.18
C GLY A 785 46.24 -1.85 -0.64
N THR A 786 45.30 -1.47 -1.52
CA THR A 786 43.98 -0.94 -1.12
C THR A 786 42.96 -2.07 -0.94
N SER A 787 42.13 -2.00 0.10
CA SER A 787 41.02 -2.92 0.32
C SER A 787 39.76 -2.45 -0.42
N TYR A 788 39.13 -3.35 -1.17
CA TYR A 788 37.90 -3.11 -1.91
C TYR A 788 36.78 -4.01 -1.37
N THR A 789 35.58 -3.46 -1.22
CA THR A 789 34.35 -4.19 -0.92
C THR A 789 33.53 -4.33 -2.19
N VAL A 790 33.23 -5.57 -2.58
CA VAL A 790 32.26 -5.85 -3.64
C VAL A 790 30.95 -6.30 -3.00
N SER A 791 29.82 -5.78 -3.49
CA SER A 791 28.49 -6.21 -3.04
C SER A 791 27.45 -6.21 -4.14
N GLY A 792 26.33 -6.90 -3.94
CA GLY A 792 25.22 -6.93 -4.88
C GLY A 792 24.05 -7.78 -4.37
N TRP A 793 22.86 -7.58 -4.95
CA TRP A 793 21.66 -8.34 -4.62
C TRP A 793 21.35 -9.36 -5.71
N PHE A 794 21.07 -10.59 -5.29
CA PHE A 794 20.89 -11.70 -6.23
C PHE A 794 19.68 -12.54 -5.88
N LYS A 795 18.92 -12.94 -6.91
CA LYS A 795 17.80 -13.87 -6.80
C LYS A 795 17.95 -14.97 -7.84
N ALA A 796 17.54 -16.19 -7.54
CA ALA A 796 17.56 -17.28 -8.51
C ALA A 796 16.17 -17.90 -8.69
N SER A 797 15.86 -18.31 -9.93
CA SER A 797 14.65 -19.07 -10.24
C SER A 797 15.02 -20.38 -10.94
N GLY A 798 14.42 -21.49 -10.51
CA GLY A 798 14.82 -22.82 -10.96
C GLY A 798 16.12 -23.28 -10.31
N ASN A 799 17.03 -23.87 -11.08
CA ASN A 799 18.30 -24.42 -10.61
C ASN A 799 19.50 -23.98 -11.49
N PRO A 800 19.81 -22.67 -11.54
CA PRO A 800 21.03 -22.16 -12.18
C PRO A 800 22.24 -22.55 -11.32
N SER A 801 23.26 -23.21 -11.90
CA SER A 801 24.46 -23.65 -11.18
C SER A 801 25.62 -23.97 -12.14
N PRO A 802 26.87 -23.54 -11.85
CA PRO A 802 27.27 -22.68 -10.73
C PRO A 802 26.74 -21.24 -10.88
N ILE A 803 26.59 -20.52 -9.78
CA ILE A 803 26.30 -19.08 -9.76
C ILE A 803 27.27 -18.38 -8.81
N SER A 804 27.90 -17.29 -9.25
CA SER A 804 28.92 -16.60 -8.45
C SER A 804 29.02 -15.11 -8.71
N LEU A 805 29.42 -14.38 -7.66
CA LEU A 805 29.92 -13.02 -7.71
C LEU A 805 31.43 -13.03 -7.42
N SER A 806 32.22 -12.37 -8.26
CA SER A 806 33.68 -12.41 -8.21
C SER A 806 34.31 -11.02 -8.31
N ILE A 807 35.46 -10.87 -7.66
CA ILE A 807 36.40 -9.77 -7.90
C ILE A 807 37.76 -10.36 -8.32
N GLU A 808 38.34 -9.84 -9.39
CA GLU A 808 39.67 -10.20 -9.90
C GLU A 808 40.55 -8.96 -9.92
N PHE A 809 41.76 -9.02 -9.37
CA PHE A 809 42.76 -7.96 -9.46
C PHE A 809 43.75 -8.27 -10.58
N LEU A 810 44.02 -7.29 -11.45
CA LEU A 810 44.82 -7.48 -12.67
C LEU A 810 46.01 -6.50 -12.74
N ASN A 811 47.09 -6.94 -13.40
CA ASN A 811 48.25 -6.10 -13.70
C ASN A 811 48.02 -5.21 -14.93
N GLY A 812 49.01 -4.36 -15.25
CA GLY A 812 48.92 -3.41 -16.38
C GLY A 812 48.79 -4.05 -17.77
N SER A 813 49.04 -5.35 -17.91
CA SER A 813 48.83 -6.12 -19.15
C SER A 813 47.49 -6.87 -19.17
N GLY A 814 46.64 -6.72 -18.13
CA GLY A 814 45.35 -7.40 -18.02
C GLY A 814 45.43 -8.87 -17.56
N SER A 815 46.56 -9.31 -17.01
CA SER A 815 46.69 -10.64 -16.40
C SER A 815 46.17 -10.62 -14.96
N VAL A 816 45.32 -11.60 -14.61
CA VAL A 816 44.81 -11.77 -13.24
C VAL A 816 45.96 -12.12 -12.30
N LEU A 817 46.12 -11.32 -11.26
CA LEU A 817 47.10 -11.48 -10.19
C LEU A 817 46.50 -12.22 -8.98
N ASP A 818 45.24 -11.93 -8.67
CA ASP A 818 44.48 -12.60 -7.62
C ASP A 818 42.98 -12.54 -7.95
N SER A 819 42.20 -13.51 -7.46
CA SER A 819 40.77 -13.59 -7.71
C SER A 819 40.03 -14.17 -6.52
N THR A 820 38.82 -13.69 -6.29
CA THR A 820 37.94 -14.19 -5.24
C THR A 820 36.53 -14.31 -5.77
N SER A 821 35.91 -15.47 -5.57
CA SER A 821 34.54 -15.74 -5.98
C SER A 821 33.73 -16.21 -4.78
N VAL A 822 32.54 -15.65 -4.61
CA VAL A 822 31.53 -16.10 -3.66
C VAL A 822 30.42 -16.79 -4.42
N ALA A 823 30.06 -18.01 -3.98
CA ALA A 823 28.92 -18.72 -4.52
C ALA A 823 27.62 -18.06 -4.04
N LEU A 824 26.68 -17.90 -4.96
CA LEU A 824 25.37 -17.31 -4.67
C LEU A 824 24.35 -18.41 -4.32
N ASN A 825 23.36 -18.10 -3.49
CA ASN A 825 22.31 -19.04 -3.12
C ASN A 825 21.23 -19.11 -4.20
N ARG A 826 20.41 -20.17 -4.13
CA ARG A 826 19.32 -20.43 -5.07
C ARG A 826 17.96 -20.05 -4.49
N ASP A 827 17.92 -18.95 -3.75
CA ASP A 827 16.73 -18.50 -3.05
C ASP A 827 15.78 -17.81 -4.03
N GLY A 828 14.48 -18.06 -3.90
CA GLY A 828 13.43 -17.45 -4.72
C GLY A 828 13.19 -15.97 -4.43
N ALA A 829 14.03 -15.36 -3.60
CA ALA A 829 14.01 -13.96 -3.18
C ALA A 829 15.41 -13.35 -3.33
N TYR A 830 15.50 -12.02 -3.39
CA TYR A 830 16.77 -11.30 -3.49
C TYR A 830 17.54 -11.32 -2.17
N THR A 831 18.80 -11.76 -2.24
CA THR A 831 19.72 -11.84 -1.10
C THR A 831 20.97 -11.02 -1.40
N ASN A 832 21.40 -10.19 -0.44
CA ASN A 832 22.64 -9.42 -0.58
C ASN A 832 23.86 -10.31 -0.34
N TYR A 833 24.86 -10.14 -1.18
CA TYR A 833 26.19 -10.69 -0.99
C TYR A 833 27.17 -9.54 -0.93
N ALA A 834 28.03 -9.52 0.08
CA ALA A 834 29.09 -8.53 0.22
C ALA A 834 30.35 -9.19 0.77
N PHE A 835 31.51 -8.85 0.21
CA PHE A 835 32.80 -9.28 0.73
C PHE A 835 33.92 -8.30 0.36
N SER A 836 34.97 -8.27 1.17
CA SER A 836 36.10 -7.37 0.98
C SER A 836 37.39 -8.13 0.65
N ARG A 837 38.24 -7.55 -0.20
CA ARG A 837 39.57 -8.07 -0.55
C ARG A 837 40.59 -6.95 -0.77
N THR A 838 41.83 -7.19 -0.33
CA THR A 838 42.95 -6.25 -0.53
C THR A 838 43.69 -6.57 -1.82
N ALA A 839 43.87 -5.55 -2.67
CA ALA A 839 44.56 -5.68 -3.94
C ALA A 839 46.04 -6.07 -3.75
N PRO A 840 46.54 -7.15 -4.40
CA PRO A 840 47.94 -7.57 -4.28
C PRO A 840 48.90 -6.59 -4.96
N SER A 841 50.20 -6.73 -4.71
CA SER A 841 51.24 -5.93 -5.37
C SER A 841 51.20 -6.10 -6.90
N GLY A 842 51.45 -5.02 -7.62
CA GLY A 842 51.37 -5.00 -9.09
C GLY A 842 49.96 -4.85 -9.66
N THR A 843 48.92 -4.76 -8.82
CA THR A 843 47.55 -4.45 -9.25
C THR A 843 47.47 -3.06 -9.85
N THR A 844 46.81 -2.97 -11.00
CA THR A 844 46.45 -1.71 -11.67
C THR A 844 44.95 -1.61 -11.98
N GLN A 845 44.22 -2.73 -11.93
CA GLN A 845 42.80 -2.82 -12.27
C GLN A 845 42.09 -3.84 -11.38
N ALA A 846 40.79 -3.65 -11.14
CA ALA A 846 39.88 -4.62 -10.54
C ALA A 846 38.73 -4.91 -11.50
N ARG A 847 38.34 -6.17 -11.64
CA ARG A 847 37.20 -6.62 -12.45
C ARG A 847 36.18 -7.30 -11.55
N VAL A 848 34.94 -6.84 -11.60
CA VAL A 848 33.80 -7.49 -10.94
C VAL A 848 33.05 -8.32 -11.98
N THR A 849 32.87 -9.60 -11.71
CA THR A 849 32.26 -10.58 -12.61
C THR A 849 31.10 -11.28 -11.92
N ILE A 850 29.96 -11.37 -12.60
CA ILE A 850 28.80 -12.17 -12.19
C ILE A 850 28.66 -13.29 -13.21
N GLU A 851 28.55 -14.53 -12.75
CA GLU A 851 28.50 -15.70 -13.61
C GLU A 851 27.37 -16.65 -13.21
N GLN A 852 26.75 -17.22 -14.24
CA GLN A 852 25.83 -18.35 -14.17
C GLN A 852 26.32 -19.38 -15.18
N GLY A 853 26.55 -20.63 -14.77
CA GLY A 853 27.07 -21.70 -15.63
C GLY A 853 26.06 -22.82 -15.96
N GLY A 854 24.80 -22.67 -15.57
CA GLY A 854 23.80 -23.74 -15.59
C GLY A 854 22.76 -23.62 -16.70
N SER A 855 22.07 -24.73 -17.03
CA SER A 855 21.01 -24.74 -18.05
C SER A 855 19.58 -24.82 -17.52
N LYS A 856 19.41 -24.81 -16.19
CA LYS A 856 18.15 -25.17 -15.52
C LYS A 856 17.53 -24.05 -14.67
N GLY A 857 17.84 -22.79 -14.94
CA GLY A 857 17.25 -21.67 -14.22
C GLY A 857 17.85 -20.32 -14.61
N ASN A 858 17.33 -19.25 -14.01
CA ASN A 858 17.79 -17.89 -14.24
C ASN A 858 18.40 -17.31 -12.96
N LEU A 859 19.48 -16.55 -13.08
CA LEU A 859 20.03 -15.72 -12.01
C LEU A 859 19.70 -14.27 -12.31
N TYR A 860 19.14 -13.56 -11.34
CA TYR A 860 18.90 -12.13 -11.40
C TYR A 860 19.91 -11.43 -10.49
N ALA A 861 20.47 -10.32 -10.95
CA ALA A 861 21.47 -9.54 -10.25
C ALA A 861 21.12 -8.06 -10.32
N ASP A 862 21.34 -7.36 -9.21
CA ASP A 862 20.95 -5.96 -9.10
C ASP A 862 21.79 -5.21 -8.05
N PHE A 863 21.93 -3.90 -8.23
CA PHE A 863 22.62 -2.96 -7.33
C PHE A 863 24.06 -3.38 -6.97
N ILE A 864 24.91 -3.54 -7.99
CA ILE A 864 26.27 -4.09 -7.87
C ILE A 864 27.30 -3.02 -7.57
N LYS A 865 27.96 -3.13 -6.42
CA LYS A 865 28.94 -2.15 -5.96
C LYS A 865 30.36 -2.68 -5.91
N LEU A 866 31.32 -1.82 -6.25
CA LEU A 866 32.72 -1.96 -5.89
C LEU A 866 33.19 -0.65 -5.24
N GLU A 867 33.57 -0.71 -3.96
CA GLU A 867 33.88 0.46 -3.16
C GLU A 867 35.24 0.28 -2.45
N VAL A 868 35.93 1.37 -2.11
CA VAL A 868 37.11 1.30 -1.24
C VAL A 868 36.63 1.08 0.20
N ALA A 869 37.11 0.00 0.83
CA ALA A 869 36.62 -0.44 2.13
C ALA A 869 36.92 0.62 3.21
N GLY A 870 35.86 1.15 3.84
CA GLY A 870 35.94 2.11 4.95
C GLY A 870 35.83 3.59 4.55
N GLU A 871 35.70 3.91 3.25
CA GLU A 871 35.54 5.31 2.79
C GLU A 871 34.08 5.71 2.55
N CYS A 872 33.15 4.76 2.58
CA CYS A 872 31.70 4.98 2.39
C CYS A 872 30.92 4.27 3.51
N GLY A 873 30.03 5.00 4.19
CA GLY A 873 29.32 4.53 5.39
C GLY A 873 28.47 3.27 5.15
N SER A 874 28.50 2.34 6.09
CA SER A 874 27.85 1.02 6.01
C SER A 874 26.32 1.09 6.05
N ALA A 875 25.66 0.34 5.15
CA ALA A 875 24.20 0.23 5.00
C ALA A 875 23.52 -0.72 6.03
N PRO A 876 22.25 -0.49 6.39
CA PRO A 876 21.50 -1.32 7.35
C PRO A 876 20.81 -2.54 6.69
N THR A 877 20.71 -3.64 7.45
CA THR A 877 20.06 -4.92 7.06
C THR A 877 18.57 -4.93 7.48
N PRO A 878 17.61 -5.48 6.69
CA PRO A 878 16.18 -5.45 6.97
C PRO A 878 15.70 -6.61 7.87
N THR A 879 14.73 -6.33 8.75
CA THR A 879 14.00 -7.31 9.59
C THR A 879 12.65 -7.68 8.96
N ALA A 880 12.32 -8.97 8.94
CA ALA A 880 11.09 -9.54 8.40
C ALA A 880 9.86 -9.34 9.32
N THR A 881 8.68 -9.13 8.71
CA THR A 881 7.38 -8.96 9.36
C THR A 881 6.52 -10.20 9.15
N THR A 882 5.97 -10.81 10.20
CA THR A 882 4.83 -11.74 10.10
C THR A 882 3.82 -11.55 11.24
N VAL A 883 2.61 -11.14 10.82
CA VAL A 883 1.22 -11.36 11.29
C VAL A 883 0.99 -11.92 12.70
N ALA A 884 0.20 -11.20 13.50
CA ALA A 884 -0.42 -11.67 14.75
C ALA A 884 -1.96 -11.79 14.65
N PRO A 885 -2.58 -12.76 15.35
CA PRO A 885 -4.00 -13.10 15.26
C PRO A 885 -4.91 -12.28 16.20
N THR A 886 -6.20 -12.35 15.87
CA THR A 886 -7.41 -11.76 16.47
C THR A 886 -7.54 -11.95 18.01
N PRO A 887 -8.01 -10.94 18.77
CA PRO A 887 -8.27 -11.05 20.21
C PRO A 887 -9.65 -11.64 20.54
N THR A 888 -9.72 -12.40 21.63
CA THR A 888 -10.94 -13.01 22.19
C THR A 888 -11.67 -12.06 23.14
N ASN A 889 -12.97 -11.88 22.91
CA ASN A 889 -13.92 -11.07 23.68
C ASN A 889 -14.09 -11.50 25.15
N THR A 890 -14.37 -10.52 26.01
CA THR A 890 -15.03 -10.69 27.33
C THR A 890 -16.50 -10.26 27.19
N PRO A 891 -17.48 -10.96 27.81
CA PRO A 891 -18.82 -11.12 27.24
C PRO A 891 -19.83 -10.00 27.58
N ILE A 892 -20.71 -9.71 26.62
CA ILE A 892 -22.01 -9.05 26.80
C ILE A 892 -23.09 -10.07 26.43
N PRO A 893 -24.19 -10.25 27.20
CA PRO A 893 -25.05 -11.42 27.05
C PRO A 893 -26.08 -11.27 25.93
N SER A 894 -26.03 -12.20 24.97
CA SER A 894 -27.18 -12.85 24.32
C SER A 894 -26.72 -14.17 23.66
N GLY A 895 -25.90 -14.96 24.38
CA GLY A 895 -25.15 -16.09 23.80
C GLY A 895 -26.01 -17.29 23.42
N GLY A 896 -26.34 -17.40 22.13
CA GLY A 896 -26.72 -18.67 21.52
C GLY A 896 -25.49 -19.49 21.12
N THR A 897 -25.70 -20.75 20.73
CA THR A 897 -24.66 -21.57 20.09
C THR A 897 -24.78 -21.52 18.57
N VAL A 898 -23.66 -21.74 17.87
CA VAL A 898 -23.63 -21.95 16.41
C VAL A 898 -23.04 -23.32 16.08
N HIS A 899 -23.49 -23.90 14.97
CA HIS A 899 -23.03 -25.20 14.51
C HIS A 899 -23.07 -25.28 12.97
N VAL A 900 -22.37 -26.26 12.41
CA VAL A 900 -22.48 -26.59 10.98
C VAL A 900 -23.83 -27.27 10.75
N SER A 901 -24.72 -26.61 10.01
CA SER A 901 -26.04 -27.14 9.68
C SER A 901 -26.05 -27.96 8.40
N SER A 902 -25.08 -27.75 7.50
CA SER A 902 -24.88 -28.58 6.29
C SER A 902 -23.44 -28.50 5.77
N LEU A 903 -22.93 -29.62 5.27
CA LEU A 903 -21.77 -29.69 4.37
C LEU A 903 -22.21 -30.32 3.07
N THR A 904 -22.03 -29.62 1.96
CA THR A 904 -22.22 -30.18 0.62
C THR A 904 -20.96 -29.96 -0.20
N GLY A 905 -20.74 -30.79 -1.21
CA GLY A 905 -19.60 -30.58 -2.08
C GLY A 905 -19.84 -31.06 -3.50
N SER A 906 -19.12 -30.43 -4.41
CA SER A 906 -19.16 -30.67 -5.84
C SER A 906 -17.74 -30.94 -6.34
N VAL A 907 -17.64 -31.76 -7.38
CA VAL A 907 -16.36 -32.08 -8.03
C VAL A 907 -16.40 -31.68 -9.50
N ALA A 908 -15.29 -31.16 -10.01
CA ALA A 908 -15.13 -30.79 -11.42
C ALA A 908 -13.94 -31.52 -12.04
N PRO A 909 -14.06 -32.08 -13.26
CA PRO A 909 -12.94 -32.71 -13.95
C PRO A 909 -11.92 -31.65 -14.43
N GLY A 910 -10.63 -31.92 -14.21
CA GLY A 910 -9.51 -31.10 -14.67
C GLY A 910 -8.65 -31.81 -15.74
N SER A 911 -7.62 -31.13 -16.25
CA SER A 911 -6.75 -31.68 -17.29
C SER A 911 -5.80 -32.78 -16.76
N ARG A 912 -5.51 -33.81 -17.59
CA ARG A 912 -4.53 -34.88 -17.30
C ARG A 912 -4.79 -35.68 -16.00
N ASN A 913 -5.99 -36.25 -15.85
CA ASN A 913 -6.41 -37.04 -14.67
C ASN A 913 -6.28 -36.23 -13.37
N ARG A 914 -6.72 -34.98 -13.40
CA ARG A 914 -6.86 -34.09 -12.24
C ARG A 914 -8.34 -33.79 -12.06
N TRP A 915 -8.71 -33.36 -10.87
CA TRP A 915 -10.05 -32.86 -10.60
C TRP A 915 -9.98 -31.85 -9.46
N ASP A 916 -11.03 -31.04 -9.34
CA ASP A 916 -11.14 -30.01 -8.33
C ASP A 916 -12.32 -30.34 -7.42
N ALA A 917 -12.13 -30.11 -6.12
CA ALA A 917 -13.15 -30.25 -5.09
C ALA A 917 -13.61 -28.87 -4.64
N THR A 918 -14.91 -28.65 -4.52
CA THR A 918 -15.48 -27.46 -3.88
C THR A 918 -16.47 -27.88 -2.81
N ILE A 919 -16.37 -27.31 -1.62
CA ILE A 919 -17.22 -27.60 -0.48
C ILE A 919 -17.94 -26.32 -0.08
N THR A 920 -19.26 -26.41 0.06
CA THR A 920 -20.11 -25.36 0.61
C THR A 920 -20.48 -25.74 2.04
N ILE A 921 -20.15 -24.85 2.97
CA ILE A 921 -20.44 -24.98 4.40
C ILE A 921 -21.59 -24.04 4.74
N THR A 922 -22.61 -24.55 5.44
CA THR A 922 -23.70 -23.74 6.00
C THR A 922 -23.62 -23.75 7.53
N VAL A 923 -23.69 -22.56 8.15
CA VAL A 923 -23.65 -22.35 9.60
C VAL A 923 -24.98 -21.75 10.04
N ALA A 924 -25.55 -22.31 11.11
CA ALA A 924 -26.78 -21.82 11.72
C ALA A 924 -26.68 -21.73 13.24
N ASP A 925 -27.54 -20.91 13.83
CA ASP A 925 -27.69 -20.80 15.28
C ASP A 925 -28.50 -21.98 15.85
N ALA A 926 -28.63 -22.05 17.17
CA ALA A 926 -29.43 -23.08 17.86
C ALA A 926 -30.91 -23.14 17.43
N ASN A 927 -31.44 -22.08 16.81
CA ASN A 927 -32.82 -22.00 16.30
C ASN A 927 -32.93 -22.35 14.81
N GLY A 928 -31.82 -22.74 14.17
CA GLY A 928 -31.75 -23.06 12.74
C GLY A 928 -31.74 -21.82 11.83
N GLN A 929 -31.51 -20.62 12.37
CA GLN A 929 -31.37 -19.41 11.57
C GLN A 929 -29.94 -19.30 11.00
N PRO A 930 -29.76 -18.85 9.74
CA PRO A 930 -28.44 -18.70 9.15
C PRO A 930 -27.61 -17.67 9.92
N VAL A 931 -26.33 -17.99 10.14
CA VAL A 931 -25.41 -17.10 10.85
C VAL A 931 -24.42 -16.52 9.86
N ARG A 932 -24.53 -15.21 9.64
CA ARG A 932 -23.60 -14.40 8.86
C ARG A 932 -22.30 -14.17 9.64
N ASP A 933 -21.19 -13.96 8.93
CA ASP A 933 -19.89 -13.57 9.48
C ASP A 933 -19.26 -14.60 10.43
N ALA A 934 -19.70 -15.86 10.36
CA ALA A 934 -19.07 -16.97 11.07
C ALA A 934 -17.83 -17.42 10.29
N ALA A 935 -16.65 -17.29 10.90
CA ALA A 935 -15.40 -17.75 10.32
C ALA A 935 -15.25 -19.26 10.55
N VAL A 936 -15.34 -20.04 9.47
CA VAL A 936 -15.20 -21.49 9.47
C VAL A 936 -13.77 -21.86 9.09
N ALA A 937 -13.11 -22.66 9.91
CA ALA A 937 -11.80 -23.24 9.64
C ALA A 937 -11.89 -24.75 9.51
N GLY A 938 -11.00 -25.34 8.71
CA GLY A 938 -10.88 -26.79 8.61
C GLY A 938 -9.56 -27.26 7.98
N SER A 939 -9.47 -28.57 7.77
CA SER A 939 -8.27 -29.21 7.22
C SER A 939 -8.60 -30.26 6.15
N TRP A 940 -7.78 -30.28 5.09
CA TRP A 940 -7.82 -31.31 4.07
C TRP A 940 -7.02 -32.55 4.50
N SER A 941 -7.57 -33.71 4.20
CA SER A 941 -6.96 -35.02 4.41
C SER A 941 -7.40 -35.99 3.30
N ASP A 942 -6.89 -37.22 3.33
CA ASP A 942 -7.27 -38.30 2.40
C ASP A 942 -7.26 -37.88 0.92
N GLY A 943 -6.15 -37.30 0.46
CA GLY A 943 -5.95 -36.93 -0.95
C GLY A 943 -5.42 -35.52 -1.20
N ALA A 944 -5.43 -34.67 -0.17
CA ALA A 944 -4.72 -33.39 -0.12
C ALA A 944 -4.30 -33.09 1.32
N SER A 945 -3.46 -32.08 1.50
CA SER A 945 -3.06 -31.56 2.81
C SER A 945 -3.18 -30.04 2.85
N GLY A 946 -3.09 -29.49 4.07
CA GLY A 946 -3.22 -28.06 4.35
C GLY A 946 -4.57 -27.71 4.97
N SER A 947 -4.63 -26.52 5.54
CA SER A 947 -5.83 -25.90 6.10
C SER A 947 -6.35 -24.82 5.16
N ASP A 948 -7.65 -24.61 5.19
CA ASP A 948 -8.33 -23.51 4.51
C ASP A 948 -9.42 -22.93 5.43
N SER A 949 -9.91 -21.75 5.12
CA SER A 949 -10.96 -21.10 5.90
C SER A 949 -11.84 -20.22 5.02
N CYS A 950 -13.10 -20.03 5.41
CA CYS A 950 -14.02 -19.10 4.78
C CYS A 950 -14.91 -18.43 5.82
N VAL A 951 -15.56 -17.33 5.45
CA VAL A 951 -16.49 -16.58 6.31
C VAL A 951 -17.88 -16.63 5.68
N THR A 952 -18.90 -16.95 6.48
CA THR A 952 -20.28 -17.09 5.98
C THR A 952 -20.90 -15.78 5.54
N ASP A 953 -21.62 -15.81 4.42
CA ASP A 953 -22.38 -14.68 3.89
C ASP A 953 -23.74 -14.50 4.59
N GLY A 954 -24.59 -13.61 4.07
CA GLY A 954 -25.92 -13.33 4.64
C GLY A 954 -26.89 -14.52 4.65
N SER A 955 -26.60 -15.60 3.93
CA SER A 955 -27.35 -16.86 3.93
C SER A 955 -26.75 -17.91 4.89
N GLY A 956 -25.70 -17.54 5.63
CA GLY A 956 -24.96 -18.44 6.50
C GLY A 956 -24.06 -19.41 5.75
N GLN A 957 -23.72 -19.14 4.48
CA GLN A 957 -22.92 -20.05 3.65
C GLN A 957 -21.54 -19.51 3.30
N CYS A 958 -20.55 -20.39 3.19
CA CYS A 958 -19.27 -20.08 2.55
C CYS A 958 -18.68 -21.28 1.83
N THR A 959 -17.78 -21.04 0.88
CA THR A 959 -17.18 -22.10 0.03
C THR A 959 -15.67 -22.14 0.14
N ILE A 960 -15.11 -23.36 0.06
CA ILE A 960 -13.67 -23.62 -0.05
C ILE A 960 -13.42 -24.58 -1.23
N SER A 961 -12.29 -24.42 -1.91
CA SER A 961 -11.94 -25.27 -3.06
C SER A 961 -10.50 -25.76 -3.00
N LYS A 962 -10.29 -27.00 -3.45
CA LYS A 962 -8.97 -27.62 -3.61
C LYS A 962 -8.81 -28.08 -5.04
N GLN A 963 -7.83 -27.49 -5.74
CA GLN A 963 -7.63 -27.72 -7.17
C GLN A 963 -6.54 -28.76 -7.45
N SER A 964 -6.56 -29.30 -8.67
CA SER A 964 -5.51 -30.17 -9.21
C SER A 964 -5.25 -31.43 -8.37
N LEU A 965 -6.31 -32.01 -7.81
CA LEU A 965 -6.24 -33.22 -7.03
C LEU A 965 -5.90 -34.42 -7.92
N ARG A 966 -4.98 -35.26 -7.44
CA ARG A 966 -4.54 -36.49 -8.15
C ARG A 966 -5.15 -37.76 -7.58
N ASN A 967 -5.55 -37.70 -6.31
CA ASN A 967 -6.02 -38.85 -5.55
C ASN A 967 -7.49 -39.14 -5.87
N SER A 968 -7.96 -40.34 -5.55
CA SER A 968 -9.33 -40.78 -5.84
C SER A 968 -10.39 -40.14 -4.96
N SER A 969 -10.00 -39.54 -3.85
CA SER A 969 -10.86 -38.80 -2.92
C SER A 969 -10.11 -37.60 -2.37
N VAL A 970 -10.85 -36.70 -1.73
CA VAL A 970 -10.34 -35.71 -0.81
C VAL A 970 -11.34 -35.55 0.33
N THR A 971 -10.85 -35.48 1.55
CA THR A 971 -11.68 -35.28 2.75
C THR A 971 -11.41 -33.92 3.35
N TRP A 972 -12.48 -33.23 3.74
CA TRP A 972 -12.43 -31.99 4.49
C TRP A 972 -13.11 -32.15 5.83
N THR A 973 -12.45 -31.67 6.88
CA THR A 973 -12.99 -31.67 8.25
C THR A 973 -13.01 -30.25 8.79
N VAL A 974 -14.17 -29.80 9.27
CA VAL A 974 -14.31 -28.55 10.01
C VAL A 974 -13.61 -28.68 11.35
N THR A 975 -12.66 -27.79 11.63
CA THR A 975 -11.87 -27.78 12.88
C THR A 975 -12.32 -26.69 13.83
N GLY A 976 -13.06 -25.68 13.36
CA GLY A 976 -13.61 -24.63 14.21
C GLY A 976 -14.57 -23.68 13.50
N ILE A 977 -15.46 -23.06 14.27
CA ILE A 977 -16.19 -21.84 13.88
C ILE A 977 -15.89 -20.77 14.93
N SER A 978 -15.57 -19.55 14.50
CA SER A 978 -15.49 -18.39 15.38
C SER A 978 -16.46 -17.30 14.94
N HIS A 979 -17.12 -16.68 15.90
CA HIS A 979 -18.07 -15.59 15.68
C HIS A 979 -18.13 -14.72 16.94
N GLU A 980 -18.34 -13.41 16.80
CA GLU A 980 -18.25 -12.46 17.91
C GLU A 980 -19.34 -12.66 18.98
N SER A 981 -20.53 -13.09 18.56
CA SER A 981 -21.74 -13.21 19.41
C SER A 981 -22.20 -14.64 19.72
N TYR A 982 -21.58 -15.66 19.11
CA TYR A 982 -22.00 -17.05 19.26
C TYR A 982 -20.83 -17.94 19.65
N SER A 983 -21.07 -18.90 20.53
CA SER A 983 -20.09 -19.95 20.84
C SER A 983 -20.31 -21.15 19.91
N TYR A 984 -19.25 -21.62 19.26
CA TYR A 984 -19.33 -22.83 18.44
C TYR A 984 -19.56 -24.07 19.29
N ASP A 985 -20.64 -24.79 19.00
CA ASP A 985 -20.98 -26.08 19.58
C ASP A 985 -20.76 -27.19 18.53
N PRO A 986 -19.57 -27.80 18.48
CA PRO A 986 -19.29 -28.86 17.53
C PRO A 986 -20.12 -30.12 17.77
N SER A 987 -20.74 -30.29 18.95
CA SER A 987 -21.61 -31.44 19.24
C SER A 987 -22.97 -31.33 18.56
N ALA A 988 -23.36 -30.12 18.15
CA ALA A 988 -24.60 -29.83 17.41
C ALA A 988 -24.43 -29.89 15.89
N ASN A 989 -23.22 -30.11 15.36
CA ASN A 989 -23.00 -30.22 13.92
C ASN A 989 -23.83 -31.35 13.30
N SER A 990 -24.54 -31.06 12.22
CA SER A 990 -25.18 -32.10 11.41
C SER A 990 -24.14 -32.95 10.65
N MET A 991 -23.00 -32.34 10.31
CA MET A 991 -21.85 -32.98 9.68
C MET A 991 -20.58 -32.17 9.98
N THR A 992 -19.51 -32.86 10.40
CA THR A 992 -18.20 -32.24 10.70
C THR A 992 -17.15 -32.53 9.62
N THR A 993 -17.37 -33.58 8.83
CA THR A 993 -16.44 -34.03 7.79
C THR A 993 -17.21 -34.42 6.53
N ILE A 994 -16.69 -34.05 5.36
CA ILE A 994 -17.21 -34.48 4.06
C ILE A 994 -16.07 -35.02 3.19
N THR A 995 -16.30 -36.18 2.58
CA THR A 995 -15.36 -36.78 1.61
C THR A 995 -15.96 -36.70 0.23
N LEU A 996 -15.23 -36.07 -0.70
CA LEU A 996 -15.58 -36.02 -2.10
C LEU A 996 -14.72 -37.02 -2.85
N THR A 997 -15.36 -37.85 -3.66
CA THR A 997 -14.67 -38.80 -4.55
C THR A 997 -14.48 -38.16 -5.90
N ALA A 998 -13.31 -38.40 -6.51
CA ALA A 998 -13.03 -38.00 -7.88
C ALA A 998 -14.20 -38.41 -8.79
N PRO A 999 -14.62 -37.56 -9.74
CA PRO A 999 -15.67 -37.91 -10.67
C PRO A 999 -15.25 -39.20 -11.38
N GLN A 1000 -16.11 -40.24 -11.34
CA GLN A 1000 -15.85 -41.46 -12.10
C GLN A 1000 -15.66 -41.05 -13.57
N ALA A 1001 -14.62 -41.57 -14.21
CA ALA A 1001 -14.47 -41.43 -15.65
C ALA A 1001 -15.74 -42.02 -16.27
N ASN A 1002 -16.67 -41.16 -16.68
CA ASN A 1002 -17.81 -41.61 -17.45
C ASN A 1002 -17.23 -42.24 -18.72
N ASP A 1003 -17.36 -43.56 -18.79
CA ASP A 1003 -17.21 -44.35 -20.00
C ASP A 1003 -18.24 -43.82 -21.01
N ALA A 1004 -17.83 -42.80 -21.75
CA ALA A 1004 -18.47 -42.33 -22.95
C ALA A 1004 -17.38 -41.72 -23.83
N ARG A 1005 -16.65 -42.62 -24.48
CA ARG A 1005 -16.12 -42.46 -25.84
C ARG A 1005 -16.89 -41.38 -26.61
N TYR A 1006 -16.22 -40.34 -27.08
CA TYR A 1006 -16.32 -39.87 -28.46
C TYR A 1006 -15.11 -39.00 -28.82
N ASP A 1007 -14.34 -39.50 -29.79
CA ASP A 1007 -13.34 -38.79 -30.56
C ASP A 1007 -13.88 -37.47 -31.14
N LYS A 1008 -13.14 -36.37 -30.94
CA LYS A 1008 -12.50 -35.53 -31.99
C LYS A 1008 -12.03 -34.19 -31.44
#